data_AF-A0A561WUM7-F1
#
_entry.id   AF-A0A561WUM7-F1
#
_cell.length_a   1.000
_cell.length_b   1.000
_cell.length_c   1.000
_cell.angle_alpha   90.00
_cell.angle_beta   90.00
_cell.angle_gamma   90.00
#
_symmetry.space_group_name_H-M   'P 1'
#
loop_
_entity.id
_entity.type
_entity.pdbx_description
1 polymer ?
#
loop_
_entity_poly.entity_id
_entity_poly.type
_entity_poly.pdbx_seq_one_letter_code
_entity_poly.pdbx_strand_id
1 'polypeptide(L)'
;MTTRAGREPNPPGRAGVSYRLGRQADFAADMLARLGARPELAGLTTREVDDPAVALLHAWATTLDVLAFYQERIANEGFLGTATERGSVLLLARAIGYELRPGVAATTWLSFTVTATPGAPDGVPIPAGSQAQSVPGPGELPQVFETVEPLVARPELNAVGLRVTEPRPPRPGDETLTLAGADTVLPAGGVLLVLGPDWFDVRRVRAATAVLPAPQAGGDGRQVVPAYTVVTLDAPLVGQVLPVELRPRVTGVQVHLLAQRAALFGFNAQPWSALPVALRVGELNPGTSNQVLPGAYAARKDSWADAPLAAADRNLHLDQSYPAILAGSWVVLETAGAAQVRWVSAVAEVPVADFGIAARTTRLTVTGGDSNTFSRRSTTVLGDSRQLAVAPRPETAPLAKVATLELARPTPGLEPGRRLVLSGVDPTGAAISEVVTVLRVRGPSTVDLDSTVAHTYRRDSVRVLGNVAKATHGESRAEVLGGGDARQAFQRFTLRHAPLTHVPAATASGARTTLAVWVDGVRWQEVPALLGQAPTARVYTVRRADDGTVTVTFGDGSTGARLPTGQDNVVATYRSGIGRSADLAAGRLTIPLSRPLGLMEVTNPVPAAGADDPENVDRARRNAPLAVRTLGRVVSLDDHADFARAFAGVGKARADLVWDGERQIVLLTVAGPDGAAIPDGAQLRTDLLRALDAARQPAVPVRILGHRRRRVAVTARLLVAPGHRFVAVAAAARAALVAGLSFDARDYAQPVRASEVQALLHRVPGVAGVVLELLHDAELPPGRADVIGAAPARRAGDLLLPADLLTADAGDVTLLEAS
;
A
#
# COMPACT_ATOMS: atom_id res chain seq x y z
N MET A 1 64.63 -14.60 25.28
CA MET A 1 63.29 -15.05 24.84
C MET A 1 63.46 -16.40 24.15
N THR A 2 63.37 -17.49 24.90
CA THR A 2 63.46 -18.84 24.35
C THR A 2 62.17 -19.15 23.60
N THR A 3 62.31 -19.48 22.32
CA THR A 3 61.27 -20.05 21.47
C THR A 3 60.81 -21.38 22.08
N ARG A 4 59.68 -21.39 22.78
CA ARG A 4 58.99 -22.66 23.07
C ARG A 4 58.51 -23.23 21.73
N ALA A 5 59.16 -24.32 21.31
CA ALA A 5 58.72 -25.15 20.20
C ALA A 5 57.23 -25.51 20.39
N GLY A 6 56.39 -25.30 19.36
CA GLY A 6 54.98 -25.71 19.37
C GLY A 6 53.93 -24.61 19.15
N ARG A 7 54.31 -23.33 19.00
CA ARG A 7 53.33 -22.32 18.55
C ARG A 7 53.06 -22.49 17.06
N GLU A 8 51.84 -22.90 16.72
CA GLU A 8 51.38 -22.80 15.34
C GLU A 8 51.46 -21.35 14.85
N PRO A 9 51.95 -21.10 13.62
CA PRO A 9 51.87 -19.78 13.02
C PRO A 9 50.39 -19.35 12.93
N ASN A 10 50.13 -18.05 13.07
CA ASN A 10 48.81 -17.44 12.87
C ASN A 10 48.74 -16.85 11.45
N PRO A 11 48.43 -17.64 10.40
CA PRO A 11 48.26 -17.13 9.05
C PRO A 11 47.06 -16.16 8.96
N PRO A 12 47.06 -15.25 7.97
CA PRO A 12 45.94 -14.36 7.72
C PRO A 12 44.62 -15.11 7.48
N GLY A 13 43.49 -14.54 7.92
CA GLY A 13 42.15 -15.06 7.64
C GLY A 13 41.65 -16.14 8.61
N ARG A 14 42.40 -16.48 9.66
CA ARG A 14 41.88 -17.35 10.74
C ARG A 14 40.76 -16.65 11.52
N ALA A 15 39.78 -17.43 11.98
CA ALA A 15 38.69 -16.97 12.85
C ALA A 15 39.14 -16.70 14.30
N GLY A 16 40.41 -16.99 14.64
CA GLY A 16 40.99 -16.72 15.94
C GLY A 16 42.52 -16.76 15.90
N VAL A 17 43.13 -16.06 16.84
CA VAL A 17 44.56 -16.04 17.11
C VAL A 17 44.88 -17.14 18.12
N SER A 18 45.73 -18.09 17.73
CA SER A 18 46.31 -19.07 18.65
C SER A 18 47.37 -18.36 19.50
N TYR A 19 47.01 -18.06 20.76
CA TYR A 19 47.89 -17.32 21.68
C TYR A 19 48.09 -18.02 23.04
N ARG A 20 47.33 -19.08 23.34
CA ARG A 20 47.42 -19.79 24.62
C ARG A 20 48.84 -20.28 24.91
N LEU A 21 49.38 -19.87 26.06
CA LEU A 21 50.74 -20.20 26.49
C LEU A 21 50.91 -21.65 26.97
N GLY A 22 49.81 -22.27 27.42
CA GLY A 22 49.74 -23.62 27.94
C GLY A 22 48.39 -23.86 28.63
N ARG A 23 48.12 -25.12 28.97
CA ARG A 23 47.01 -25.56 29.84
C ARG A 23 47.57 -25.96 31.20
N GLN A 24 46.70 -26.18 32.17
CA GLN A 24 47.09 -26.61 33.53
C GLN A 24 48.07 -27.78 33.50
N ALA A 25 47.79 -28.81 32.68
CA ALA A 25 48.66 -29.99 32.57
C ALA A 25 50.06 -29.66 32.06
N ASP A 26 50.16 -28.77 31.07
CA ASP A 26 51.44 -28.34 30.49
C ASP A 26 52.28 -27.58 31.52
N PHE A 27 51.64 -26.69 32.29
CA PHE A 27 52.30 -25.93 33.34
C PHE A 27 52.71 -26.79 34.53
N ALA A 28 51.85 -27.71 34.96
CA ALA A 28 52.16 -28.64 36.05
C ALA A 28 53.34 -29.55 35.67
N ALA A 29 53.34 -30.10 34.45
CA ALA A 29 54.45 -30.91 33.95
C ALA A 29 55.77 -30.13 33.91
N ASP A 30 55.77 -28.90 33.42
CA ASP A 30 56.98 -28.05 33.39
C ASP A 30 57.47 -27.68 34.81
N MET A 31 56.56 -27.39 35.75
CA MET A 31 56.92 -27.11 37.14
C MET A 31 57.51 -28.33 37.84
N LEU A 32 56.90 -29.51 37.66
CA LEU A 32 57.38 -30.77 38.22
C LEU A 32 58.74 -31.17 37.62
N ALA A 33 58.94 -30.95 36.32
CA ALA A 33 60.23 -31.19 35.68
C ALA A 33 61.33 -30.28 36.26
N ARG A 34 61.02 -29.00 36.50
CA ARG A 34 61.96 -28.05 37.12
C ARG A 34 62.23 -28.34 38.59
N LEU A 35 61.26 -28.88 39.31
CA LEU A 35 61.41 -29.30 40.71
C LEU A 35 62.56 -30.31 40.86
N GLY A 36 62.61 -31.30 39.95
CA GLY A 36 63.68 -32.31 39.93
C GLY A 36 65.08 -31.76 39.61
N ALA A 37 65.18 -30.53 39.10
CA ALA A 37 66.45 -29.89 38.77
C ALA A 37 66.98 -28.98 39.90
N ARG A 38 66.31 -28.91 41.07
CA ARG A 38 66.72 -28.07 42.21
C ARG A 38 67.38 -28.92 43.30
N PRO A 39 68.70 -28.82 43.51
CA PRO A 39 69.42 -29.63 44.50
C PRO A 39 68.89 -29.43 45.92
N GLU A 40 68.40 -28.23 46.24
CA GLU A 40 67.88 -27.87 47.56
C GLU A 40 66.56 -28.60 47.89
N LEU A 41 65.87 -29.11 46.87
CA LEU A 41 64.58 -29.80 46.99
C LEU A 41 64.72 -31.31 46.73
N ALA A 42 65.94 -31.85 46.70
CA ALA A 42 66.19 -33.28 46.43
C ALA A 42 65.48 -34.23 47.41
N GLY A 43 65.13 -33.75 48.62
CA GLY A 43 64.35 -34.52 49.61
C GLY A 43 62.86 -34.68 49.28
N LEU A 44 62.31 -33.93 48.32
CA LEU A 44 60.90 -33.99 47.92
C LEU A 44 60.71 -35.04 46.80
N THR A 45 60.52 -36.29 47.18
CA THR A 45 60.51 -37.46 46.28
C THR A 45 59.13 -37.82 45.73
N THR A 46 58.04 -37.47 46.42
CA THR A 46 56.68 -37.78 45.99
C THR A 46 56.26 -36.96 44.75
N ARG A 47 55.41 -37.56 43.91
CA ARG A 47 54.77 -36.93 42.75
C ARG A 47 53.26 -37.13 42.75
N GLU A 48 52.72 -37.63 43.86
CA GLU A 48 51.29 -37.81 44.05
C GLU A 48 50.60 -36.45 44.22
N VAL A 49 49.40 -36.32 43.65
CA VAL A 49 48.68 -35.03 43.61
C VAL A 49 48.10 -34.65 44.98
N ASP A 50 47.97 -35.62 45.90
CA ASP A 50 47.50 -35.41 47.28
C ASP A 50 48.60 -34.94 48.25
N ASP A 51 49.87 -34.96 47.84
CA ASP A 51 50.96 -34.33 48.60
C ASP A 51 50.80 -32.79 48.59
N PRO A 52 50.90 -32.10 49.75
CA PRO A 52 50.70 -30.65 49.81
C PRO A 52 51.63 -29.82 48.92
N ALA A 53 52.88 -30.24 48.70
CA ALA A 53 53.83 -29.49 47.87
C ALA A 53 53.52 -29.67 46.38
N VAL A 54 53.18 -30.89 45.96
CA VAL A 54 52.73 -31.18 44.59
C VAL A 54 51.37 -30.52 44.32
N ALA A 55 50.43 -30.59 45.25
CA ALA A 55 49.13 -29.94 45.18
C ALA A 55 49.26 -28.42 45.01
N LEU A 56 50.22 -27.77 45.70
CA LEU A 56 50.51 -26.35 45.54
C LEU A 56 50.99 -26.00 44.12
N LEU A 57 51.82 -26.85 43.50
CA LEU A 57 52.24 -26.68 42.11
C LEU A 57 51.06 -26.82 41.14
N HIS A 58 50.18 -27.80 41.36
CA HIS A 58 48.97 -27.97 40.57
C HIS A 58 47.99 -26.79 40.72
N ALA A 59 47.86 -26.23 41.93
CA ALA A 59 47.09 -25.02 42.19
C ALA A 59 47.67 -23.82 41.42
N TRP A 60 48.99 -23.62 41.45
CA TRP A 60 49.64 -22.55 40.71
C TRP A 60 49.54 -22.74 39.19
N ALA A 61 49.70 -23.97 38.71
CA ALA A 61 49.48 -24.32 37.31
C ALA A 61 48.05 -24.02 36.85
N THR A 62 47.06 -24.17 37.75
CA THR A 62 45.66 -23.79 37.48
C THR A 62 45.51 -22.28 37.35
N THR A 63 46.14 -21.50 38.24
CA THR A 63 46.21 -20.03 38.12
C THR A 63 46.84 -19.60 36.78
N LEU A 64 47.94 -20.23 36.37
CA LEU A 64 48.57 -19.94 35.09
C LEU A 64 47.69 -20.30 33.90
N ASP A 65 46.91 -21.38 33.97
CA ASP A 65 45.96 -21.74 32.92
C ASP A 65 44.86 -20.68 32.77
N VAL A 66 44.29 -20.21 33.89
CA VAL A 66 43.30 -19.12 33.89
C VAL A 66 43.91 -17.84 33.29
N LEU A 67 45.13 -17.46 33.68
CA LEU A 67 45.81 -16.30 33.12
C LEU A 67 46.09 -16.46 31.62
N ALA A 68 46.55 -17.64 31.18
CA ALA A 68 46.82 -17.94 29.78
C ALA A 68 45.53 -17.92 28.94
N PHE A 69 44.41 -18.40 29.50
CA PHE A 69 43.09 -18.30 28.89
C PHE A 69 42.67 -16.84 28.68
N TYR A 70 42.77 -15.99 29.70
CA TYR A 70 42.41 -14.58 29.56
C TYR A 70 43.32 -13.83 28.58
N GLN A 71 44.62 -14.11 28.58
CA GLN A 71 45.54 -13.53 27.59
C GLN A 71 45.18 -13.92 26.15
N GLU A 72 44.78 -15.16 25.92
CA GLU A 72 44.30 -15.59 24.60
C GLU A 72 43.02 -14.86 24.22
N ARG A 73 42.06 -14.70 25.14
CA ARG A 73 40.83 -13.94 24.87
C ARG A 73 41.14 -12.48 24.53
N ILE A 74 41.97 -11.81 25.33
CA ILE A 74 42.41 -10.42 25.09
C ILE A 74 43.11 -10.29 23.73
N ALA A 75 43.98 -11.23 23.36
CA ALA A 75 44.66 -11.22 22.06
C ALA A 75 43.67 -11.34 20.88
N ASN A 76 42.60 -12.13 21.05
CA ASN A 76 41.54 -12.25 20.05
C ASN A 76 40.68 -10.99 19.96
N GLU A 77 40.52 -10.22 21.04
CA GLU A 77 39.81 -8.92 21.02
C GLU A 77 40.61 -7.80 20.32
N GLY A 78 41.89 -7.99 20.02
CA GLY A 78 42.77 -6.99 19.41
C GLY A 78 42.62 -6.78 17.90
N PHE A 79 41.87 -7.64 17.21
CA PHE A 79 41.67 -7.54 15.75
C PHE A 79 40.20 -7.61 15.37
N LEU A 80 39.80 -6.80 14.38
CA LEU A 80 38.41 -6.70 13.96
C LEU A 80 37.84 -8.07 13.54
N GLY A 81 38.63 -8.90 12.87
CA GLY A 81 38.20 -10.22 12.40
C GLY A 81 38.01 -11.27 13.51
N THR A 82 38.61 -11.09 14.68
CA THR A 82 38.63 -12.07 15.78
C THR A 82 37.89 -11.58 17.03
N ALA A 83 37.66 -10.28 17.18
CA ALA A 83 37.07 -9.67 18.37
C ALA A 83 35.59 -10.02 18.53
N THR A 84 35.25 -10.72 19.60
CA THR A 84 33.89 -11.22 19.86
C THR A 84 33.03 -10.23 20.64
N GLU A 85 33.65 -9.35 21.44
CA GLU A 85 32.93 -8.34 22.20
C GLU A 85 32.60 -7.11 21.35
N ARG A 86 31.36 -6.63 21.48
CA ARG A 86 30.88 -5.47 20.74
C ARG A 86 31.66 -4.20 21.10
N GLY A 87 32.01 -4.01 22.38
CA GLY A 87 32.87 -2.93 22.85
C GLY A 87 34.24 -2.91 22.16
N SER A 88 34.91 -4.05 22.03
CA SER A 88 36.21 -4.17 21.33
C SER A 88 36.09 -3.75 19.87
N VAL A 89 35.08 -4.28 19.16
CA VAL A 89 34.81 -3.97 17.75
C VAL A 89 34.55 -2.48 17.57
N LEU A 90 33.78 -1.87 18.47
CA LEU A 90 33.49 -0.45 18.47
C LEU A 90 34.74 0.41 18.68
N LEU A 91 35.63 0.03 19.60
CA LEU A 91 36.89 0.75 19.82
C LEU A 91 37.87 0.59 18.65
N LEU A 92 37.97 -0.61 18.07
CA LEU A 92 38.79 -0.87 16.89
C LEU A 92 38.30 -0.10 15.66
N ALA A 93 36.98 -0.08 15.44
CA ALA A 93 36.36 0.72 14.40
C ALA A 93 36.65 2.22 14.56
N ARG A 94 36.58 2.74 15.80
CA ARG A 94 36.90 4.14 16.09
C ARG A 94 38.34 4.50 15.80
N ALA A 95 39.28 3.57 16.01
CA ALA A 95 40.69 3.80 15.72
C ALA A 95 40.94 4.13 14.24
N ILE A 96 40.05 3.70 13.35
CA ILE A 96 40.09 3.99 11.91
C ILE A 96 39.05 5.05 11.47
N GLY A 97 38.46 5.78 12.43
CA GLY A 97 37.50 6.86 12.16
C GLY A 97 36.09 6.38 11.83
N TYR A 98 35.76 5.10 12.05
CA TYR A 98 34.42 4.56 11.86
C TYR A 98 33.65 4.52 13.18
N GLU A 99 32.47 5.12 13.20
CA GLU A 99 31.52 4.97 14.31
C GLU A 99 30.41 4.01 13.87
N LEU A 100 30.10 3.00 14.69
CA LEU A 100 29.05 2.02 14.39
C LEU A 100 27.72 2.71 14.11
N ARG A 101 26.95 2.19 13.14
CA ARG A 101 25.73 2.86 12.73
C ARG A 101 24.69 2.90 13.87
N PRO A 102 24.01 4.03 14.07
CA PRO A 102 22.88 4.12 14.98
C PRO A 102 21.72 3.29 14.46
N GLY A 103 20.84 2.90 15.38
CA GLY A 103 19.49 2.54 14.95
C GLY A 103 18.75 3.78 14.45
N VAL A 104 17.84 3.58 13.51
CA VAL A 104 17.01 4.63 12.92
C VAL A 104 15.57 4.45 13.35
N ALA A 105 14.86 5.56 13.55
CA ALA A 105 13.45 5.56 13.88
C ALA A 105 12.58 5.18 12.68
N ALA A 106 11.59 4.32 12.91
CA ALA A 106 10.51 4.08 11.96
C ALA A 106 9.76 5.36 11.65
N THR A 107 9.23 5.45 10.44
CA THR A 107 8.41 6.57 9.96
C THR A 107 7.05 6.05 9.52
N THR A 108 6.01 6.82 9.79
CA THR A 108 4.64 6.53 9.34
C THR A 108 3.84 7.82 9.14
N TRP A 109 2.56 7.67 8.79
CA TRP A 109 1.60 8.75 8.73
C TRP A 109 0.45 8.47 9.69
N LEU A 110 0.24 9.37 10.64
CA LEU A 110 -0.88 9.30 11.57
C LEU A 110 -2.09 9.99 10.95
N SER A 111 -3.24 9.31 10.99
CA SER A 111 -4.54 9.87 10.65
C SER A 111 -5.31 10.16 11.94
N PHE A 112 -5.89 11.36 12.01
CA PHE A 112 -6.62 11.84 13.16
C PHE A 112 -8.11 11.97 12.85
N THR A 113 -8.96 11.36 13.68
CA THR A 113 -10.41 11.55 13.63
C THR A 113 -10.80 12.59 14.67
N VAL A 114 -11.49 13.64 14.24
CA VAL A 114 -11.97 14.72 15.12
C VAL A 114 -13.50 14.76 15.18
N THR A 115 -14.04 15.33 16.25
CA THR A 115 -15.48 15.43 16.49
C THR A 115 -16.21 16.21 15.40
N ALA A 116 -17.30 15.65 14.86
CA ALA A 116 -18.18 16.28 13.86
C ALA A 116 -19.52 16.78 14.45
N THR A 117 -19.64 16.85 15.78
CA THR A 117 -20.86 17.26 16.47
C THR A 117 -21.19 18.73 16.21
N PRO A 118 -22.47 19.10 16.03
CA PRO A 118 -22.87 20.51 15.90
C PRO A 118 -22.32 21.37 17.06
N GLY A 119 -21.60 22.44 16.73
CA GLY A 119 -20.92 23.32 17.70
C GLY A 119 -19.46 22.96 18.01
N ALA A 120 -18.92 21.90 17.42
CA ALA A 120 -17.48 21.61 17.49
C ALA A 120 -16.66 22.68 16.73
N PRO A 121 -15.39 22.91 17.10
CA PRO A 121 -14.51 23.83 16.37
C PRO A 121 -14.32 23.42 14.90
N ASP A 122 -14.24 24.40 13.99
CA ASP A 122 -14.00 24.19 12.54
C ASP A 122 -12.67 23.48 12.23
N GLY A 123 -11.78 23.41 13.21
CA GLY A 123 -10.55 22.65 13.15
C GLY A 123 -9.93 22.44 14.53
N VAL A 124 -9.30 21.28 14.71
CA VAL A 124 -8.55 20.90 15.91
C VAL A 124 -7.06 21.03 15.61
N PRO A 125 -6.31 21.88 16.32
CA PRO A 125 -4.87 21.97 16.16
C PRO A 125 -4.18 20.74 16.74
N ILE A 126 -3.44 20.04 15.90
CA ILE A 126 -2.54 18.94 16.24
C ILE A 126 -1.11 19.51 16.15
N PRO A 127 -0.47 19.90 17.27
CA PRO A 127 0.89 20.44 17.24
C PRO A 127 1.90 19.37 16.80
N ALA A 128 3.05 19.81 16.30
CA ALA A 128 4.22 18.94 16.20
C ALA A 128 4.60 18.42 17.61
N GLY A 129 5.02 17.16 17.70
CA GLY A 129 5.23 16.48 18.97
C GLY A 129 3.99 15.80 19.54
N SER A 130 2.84 15.84 18.85
CA SER A 130 1.65 15.10 19.29
C SER A 130 1.90 13.61 19.25
N GLN A 131 1.63 12.93 20.36
CA GLN A 131 2.06 11.56 20.60
C GLN A 131 0.93 10.54 20.41
N ALA A 132 1.26 9.42 19.77
CA ALA A 132 0.42 8.22 19.66
C ALA A 132 1.22 6.97 20.06
N GLN A 133 0.58 6.04 20.74
CA GLN A 133 1.20 4.81 21.24
C GLN A 133 0.58 3.58 20.58
N SER A 134 1.42 2.57 20.35
CA SER A 134 0.98 1.29 19.81
C SER A 134 0.33 0.42 20.87
N VAL A 135 -0.65 -0.39 20.44
CA VAL A 135 -1.09 -1.54 21.23
C VAL A 135 -0.06 -2.66 21.02
N PRO A 136 0.65 -3.13 22.07
CA PRO A 136 1.64 -4.21 21.92
C PRO A 136 0.98 -5.55 21.61
N GLY A 137 1.61 -6.38 20.79
CA GLY A 137 1.32 -7.80 20.67
C GLY A 137 1.88 -8.63 21.84
N PRO A 138 1.64 -9.96 21.87
CA PRO A 138 2.23 -10.83 22.89
C PRO A 138 3.77 -10.76 22.88
N GLY A 139 4.37 -10.33 23.99
CA GLY A 139 5.83 -10.21 24.12
C GLY A 139 6.43 -8.92 23.54
N GLU A 140 5.62 -8.01 23.01
CA GLU A 140 6.06 -6.70 22.50
C GLU A 140 5.91 -5.60 23.56
N LEU A 141 6.74 -4.56 23.47
CA LEU A 141 6.61 -3.35 24.27
C LEU A 141 5.83 -2.27 23.50
N PRO A 142 5.04 -1.42 24.17
CA PRO A 142 4.41 -0.27 23.53
C PRO A 142 5.46 0.65 22.88
N GLN A 143 5.22 1.07 21.65
CA GLN A 143 6.07 2.00 20.90
C GLN A 143 5.38 3.36 20.80
N VAL A 144 6.14 4.44 20.96
CA VAL A 144 5.60 5.82 20.93
C VAL A 144 6.07 6.54 19.68
N PHE A 145 5.13 7.14 18.97
CA PHE A 145 5.37 7.96 17.78
C PHE A 145 4.93 9.39 18.05
N GLU A 146 5.67 10.33 17.47
CA GLU A 146 5.33 11.75 17.53
C GLU A 146 5.21 12.35 16.14
N THR A 147 4.23 13.24 15.97
CA THR A 147 4.11 14.05 14.76
C THR A 147 5.34 14.93 14.59
N VAL A 148 5.87 15.03 13.37
CA VAL A 148 7.03 15.90 13.06
C VAL A 148 6.63 17.26 12.52
N GLU A 149 5.35 17.44 12.21
CA GLU A 149 4.76 18.65 11.66
C GLU A 149 3.42 18.95 12.33
N PRO A 150 3.05 20.24 12.46
CA PRO A 150 1.74 20.61 12.94
C PRO A 150 0.69 20.39 11.85
N LEU A 151 -0.55 20.10 12.25
CA LEU A 151 -1.70 19.92 11.38
C LEU A 151 -2.94 20.58 12.00
N VAL A 152 -3.78 21.21 11.19
CA VAL A 152 -5.16 21.52 11.60
C VAL A 152 -6.07 20.44 11.04
N ALA A 153 -6.59 19.59 11.92
CA ALA A 153 -7.49 18.49 11.59
C ALA A 153 -8.93 18.99 11.53
N ARG A 154 -9.68 18.62 10.48
CA ARG A 154 -11.04 19.11 10.22
C ARG A 154 -12.04 17.95 10.11
N PRO A 155 -13.27 18.08 10.62
CA PRO A 155 -14.26 17.00 10.56
C PRO A 155 -14.55 16.54 9.13
N GLU A 156 -14.54 17.44 8.15
CA GLU A 156 -14.82 17.16 6.74
C GLU A 156 -13.76 16.26 6.11
N LEU A 157 -12.55 16.24 6.70
CA LEU A 157 -11.38 15.52 6.23
C LEU A 157 -11.08 14.24 7.03
N ASN A 158 -11.96 13.85 7.96
CA ASN A 158 -11.82 12.59 8.72
C ASN A 158 -11.71 11.38 7.78
N ALA A 159 -12.76 11.13 6.98
CA ALA A 159 -12.77 10.08 5.97
C ALA A 159 -13.83 10.39 4.90
N VAL A 160 -13.41 10.46 3.64
CA VAL A 160 -14.27 10.81 2.50
C VAL A 160 -14.22 9.68 1.48
N GLY A 161 -15.37 9.13 1.10
CA GLY A 161 -15.45 8.17 0.01
C GLY A 161 -15.22 8.82 -1.36
N LEU A 162 -14.99 7.99 -2.37
CA LEU A 162 -15.03 8.45 -3.76
C LEU A 162 -16.47 8.50 -4.27
N ARG A 163 -16.70 9.31 -5.30
CA ARG A 163 -17.95 9.28 -6.07
C ARG A 163 -18.07 7.89 -6.72
N VAL A 164 -19.18 7.22 -6.42
CA VAL A 164 -19.52 5.87 -6.93
C VAL A 164 -20.71 5.87 -7.88
N THR A 165 -21.27 7.04 -8.18
CA THR A 165 -22.37 7.20 -9.14
C THR A 165 -22.17 8.46 -9.99
N GLU A 166 -22.51 8.36 -11.27
CA GLU A 166 -22.53 9.48 -12.20
C GLU A 166 -23.98 9.99 -12.36
N PRO A 167 -24.27 11.26 -12.03
CA PRO A 167 -25.60 11.86 -12.22
C PRO A 167 -25.78 12.23 -13.69
N ARG A 168 -25.98 11.21 -14.53
CA ARG A 168 -26.26 11.36 -15.96
C ARG A 168 -27.64 10.79 -16.29
N PRO A 169 -28.58 11.61 -16.81
CA PRO A 169 -29.88 11.10 -17.25
C PRO A 169 -29.76 10.27 -18.55
N PRO A 170 -30.74 9.39 -18.84
CA PRO A 170 -30.82 8.67 -20.10
C PRO A 170 -30.81 9.61 -21.31
N ARG A 171 -30.11 9.22 -22.37
CA ARG A 171 -30.02 10.01 -23.62
C ARG A 171 -29.99 9.10 -24.85
N PRO A 172 -30.24 9.64 -26.06
CA PRO A 172 -30.04 8.90 -27.30
C PRO A 172 -28.64 8.28 -27.36
N GLY A 173 -28.58 7.01 -27.80
CA GLY A 173 -27.40 6.16 -27.80
C GLY A 173 -27.29 5.21 -26.60
N ASP A 174 -28.04 5.42 -25.52
CA ASP A 174 -28.00 4.50 -24.38
C ASP A 174 -28.72 3.18 -24.71
N GLU A 175 -28.07 2.05 -24.42
CA GLU A 175 -28.62 0.69 -24.55
C GLU A 175 -29.21 0.15 -23.25
N THR A 176 -28.90 0.81 -22.14
CA THR A 176 -29.32 0.40 -20.80
C THR A 176 -29.84 1.61 -20.02
N LEU A 177 -30.84 1.37 -19.16
CA LEU A 177 -31.37 2.34 -18.21
C LEU A 177 -31.08 1.87 -16.79
N THR A 178 -30.80 2.81 -15.89
CA THR A 178 -30.64 2.53 -14.46
C THR A 178 -31.86 3.10 -13.73
N LEU A 179 -32.63 2.24 -13.08
CA LEU A 179 -33.83 2.61 -12.32
C LEU A 179 -33.60 2.42 -10.83
N ALA A 180 -34.25 3.24 -10.01
CA ALA A 180 -34.13 3.16 -8.55
C ALA A 180 -34.84 1.91 -8.00
N GLY A 181 -34.25 1.30 -6.98
CA GLY A 181 -34.78 0.14 -6.28
C GLY A 181 -34.50 -1.20 -6.99
N ALA A 182 -34.59 -2.28 -6.22
CA ALA A 182 -34.53 -3.66 -6.70
C ALA A 182 -35.92 -4.27 -6.92
N ASP A 183 -36.98 -3.61 -6.40
CA ASP A 183 -38.36 -4.11 -6.46
C ASP A 183 -39.05 -3.79 -7.79
N THR A 184 -38.35 -3.10 -8.71
CA THR A 184 -38.86 -2.74 -10.04
C THR A 184 -38.90 -3.98 -10.93
N VAL A 185 -39.97 -4.75 -10.83
CA VAL A 185 -40.21 -5.93 -11.68
C VAL A 185 -40.69 -5.47 -13.05
N LEU A 186 -39.85 -5.64 -14.07
CA LEU A 186 -40.16 -5.34 -15.46
C LEU A 186 -40.13 -6.62 -16.30
N PRO A 187 -41.28 -7.07 -16.84
CA PRO A 187 -41.30 -8.26 -17.68
C PRO A 187 -40.58 -8.02 -19.02
N ALA A 188 -39.94 -9.06 -19.55
CA ALA A 188 -39.43 -9.03 -20.92
C ALA A 188 -40.57 -8.72 -21.90
N GLY A 189 -40.32 -7.80 -22.83
CA GLY A 189 -41.33 -7.25 -23.74
C GLY A 189 -42.18 -6.11 -23.18
N GLY A 190 -42.04 -5.76 -21.89
CA GLY A 190 -42.68 -4.58 -21.30
C GLY A 190 -42.29 -3.30 -22.05
N VAL A 191 -43.24 -2.38 -22.25
CA VAL A 191 -43.00 -1.18 -23.08
C VAL A 191 -42.66 0.01 -22.21
N LEU A 192 -41.53 0.66 -22.50
CA LEU A 192 -41.06 1.86 -21.85
C LEU A 192 -41.19 3.05 -22.80
N LEU A 193 -41.78 4.13 -22.28
CA LEU A 193 -41.75 5.46 -22.88
C LEU A 193 -40.66 6.28 -22.18
N VAL A 194 -39.65 6.70 -22.92
CA VAL A 194 -38.60 7.60 -22.44
C VAL A 194 -38.86 8.98 -23.02
N LEU A 195 -39.05 9.98 -22.16
CA LEU A 195 -39.31 11.37 -22.54
C LEU A 195 -38.12 12.22 -22.15
N GLY A 196 -37.53 12.94 -23.09
CA GLY A 196 -36.60 14.04 -22.85
C GLY A 196 -37.26 15.40 -23.14
N PRO A 197 -36.56 16.52 -22.88
CA PRO A 197 -37.13 17.87 -23.01
C PRO A 197 -37.72 18.18 -24.40
N ASP A 198 -37.11 17.66 -25.46
CA ASP A 198 -37.47 17.89 -26.86
C ASP A 198 -37.54 16.60 -27.69
N TRP A 199 -37.38 15.44 -27.05
CA TRP A 199 -37.42 14.14 -27.71
C TRP A 199 -38.20 13.08 -26.91
N PHE A 200 -38.64 12.02 -27.56
CA PHE A 200 -39.18 10.84 -26.91
C PHE A 200 -38.72 9.57 -27.63
N ASP A 201 -38.76 8.44 -26.97
CA ASP A 201 -38.57 7.14 -27.61
C ASP A 201 -39.41 6.07 -26.92
N VAL A 202 -39.72 5.02 -27.68
CA VAL A 202 -40.50 3.87 -27.20
C VAL A 202 -39.63 2.64 -27.38
N ARG A 203 -39.35 1.95 -26.28
CA ARG A 203 -38.47 0.77 -26.25
C ARG A 203 -39.12 -0.37 -25.49
N ARG A 204 -38.70 -1.58 -25.81
CA ARG A 204 -39.14 -2.79 -25.09
C ARG A 204 -38.02 -3.26 -24.17
N VAL A 205 -38.41 -3.77 -23.01
CA VAL A 205 -37.49 -4.39 -22.06
C VAL A 205 -36.99 -5.71 -22.64
N ARG A 206 -35.69 -5.82 -22.93
CA ARG A 206 -35.06 -7.08 -23.31
C ARG A 206 -34.78 -7.91 -22.06
N ALA A 207 -34.21 -7.28 -21.03
CA ALA A 207 -33.92 -7.88 -19.73
C ALA A 207 -33.93 -6.80 -18.66
N ALA A 208 -34.23 -7.18 -17.42
CA ALA A 208 -34.11 -6.33 -16.24
C ALA A 208 -33.40 -7.13 -15.14
N THR A 209 -32.33 -6.56 -14.57
CA THR A 209 -31.54 -7.20 -13.53
C THR A 209 -31.48 -6.30 -12.30
N ALA A 210 -32.00 -6.78 -11.18
CA ALA A 210 -31.88 -6.09 -9.90
C ALA A 210 -30.46 -6.25 -9.35
N VAL A 211 -29.86 -5.14 -8.93
CA VAL A 211 -28.54 -5.09 -8.29
C VAL A 211 -28.73 -4.61 -6.87
N LEU A 212 -28.46 -5.51 -5.93
CA LEU A 212 -28.50 -5.22 -4.51
C LEU A 212 -27.19 -4.55 -4.05
N PRO A 213 -27.25 -3.63 -3.07
CA PRO A 213 -26.06 -3.07 -2.48
C PRO A 213 -25.24 -4.16 -1.82
N ALA A 214 -23.91 -4.03 -1.86
CA ALA A 214 -23.03 -4.92 -1.11
C ALA A 214 -23.33 -4.81 0.41
N PRO A 215 -23.37 -5.93 1.15
CA PRO A 215 -23.62 -5.90 2.59
C PRO A 215 -22.56 -5.04 3.32
N GLN A 216 -23.02 -4.17 4.22
CA GLN A 216 -22.16 -3.28 5.01
C GLN A 216 -22.05 -3.71 6.47
N ALA A 217 -20.87 -3.51 7.05
CA ALA A 217 -20.73 -3.14 8.46
C ALA A 217 -20.81 -1.59 8.53
N GLY A 218 -21.69 -1.06 9.38
CA GLY A 218 -22.18 0.34 9.31
C GLY A 218 -21.19 1.45 9.71
N GLY A 219 -21.57 2.71 9.46
CA GLY A 219 -21.04 3.91 10.13
C GLY A 219 -19.97 4.77 9.43
N ASP A 220 -19.20 4.23 8.48
CA ASP A 220 -17.86 4.78 8.14
C ASP A 220 -17.78 5.81 6.99
N GLY A 221 -18.82 6.58 6.70
CA GLY A 221 -18.78 7.61 5.63
C GLY A 221 -18.59 7.07 4.19
N ARG A 222 -18.83 5.77 3.98
CA ARG A 222 -18.82 5.04 2.69
C ARG A 222 -20.04 5.48 1.87
N GLN A 223 -19.85 5.95 0.64
CA GLN A 223 -20.99 6.13 -0.26
C GLN A 223 -21.39 4.75 -0.80
N VAL A 224 -22.61 4.32 -0.48
CA VAL A 224 -23.17 3.07 -1.00
C VAL A 224 -23.96 3.40 -2.24
N VAL A 225 -23.76 2.62 -3.29
CA VAL A 225 -24.68 2.63 -4.42
C VAL A 225 -25.98 1.98 -3.91
N PRO A 226 -27.10 2.72 -3.79
CA PRO A 226 -28.37 2.15 -3.34
C PRO A 226 -28.82 1.05 -4.30
N ALA A 227 -29.73 0.17 -3.89
CA ALA A 227 -30.29 -0.85 -4.77
C ALA A 227 -30.85 -0.21 -6.05
N TYR A 228 -30.55 -0.79 -7.21
CA TYR A 228 -30.99 -0.30 -8.51
C TYR A 228 -31.29 -1.45 -9.47
N THR A 229 -32.06 -1.17 -10.51
CA THR A 229 -32.38 -2.14 -11.56
C THR A 229 -31.74 -1.67 -12.87
N VAL A 230 -30.93 -2.54 -13.48
CA VAL A 230 -30.40 -2.32 -14.84
C VAL A 230 -31.38 -2.90 -15.84
N VAL A 231 -31.91 -2.05 -16.71
CA VAL A 231 -32.82 -2.45 -17.78
C VAL A 231 -32.07 -2.42 -19.10
N THR A 232 -31.94 -3.57 -19.75
CA THR A 232 -31.41 -3.68 -21.12
C THR A 232 -32.55 -3.47 -22.11
N LEU A 233 -32.37 -2.55 -23.05
CA LEU A 233 -33.35 -2.21 -24.07
C LEU A 233 -33.26 -3.16 -25.27
N ASP A 234 -34.36 -3.28 -26.03
CA ASP A 234 -34.41 -4.02 -27.30
C ASP A 234 -33.53 -3.40 -28.40
N ALA A 235 -33.37 -2.07 -28.38
CA ALA A 235 -32.45 -1.31 -29.22
C ALA A 235 -31.95 -0.05 -28.49
N PRO A 236 -30.82 0.56 -28.90
CA PRO A 236 -30.37 1.83 -28.35
C PRO A 236 -31.44 2.92 -28.51
N LEU A 237 -31.50 3.88 -27.59
CA LEU A 237 -32.36 5.05 -27.73
C LEU A 237 -31.95 5.87 -28.97
N VAL A 238 -32.91 6.27 -29.81
CA VAL A 238 -32.66 7.08 -31.02
C VAL A 238 -33.16 8.51 -30.85
N GLY A 239 -34.26 8.68 -30.09
CA GLY A 239 -34.88 9.99 -29.86
C GLY A 239 -35.62 10.53 -31.08
N GLN A 240 -36.96 10.49 -31.02
CA GLN A 240 -37.87 11.11 -31.98
C GLN A 240 -38.27 12.49 -31.46
N VAL A 241 -38.59 13.44 -32.34
CA VAL A 241 -38.95 14.81 -31.94
C VAL A 241 -40.22 14.81 -31.10
N LEU A 242 -40.17 15.41 -29.92
CA LEU A 242 -41.34 15.62 -29.06
C LEU A 242 -42.19 16.78 -29.61
N PRO A 243 -43.51 16.58 -29.86
CA PRO A 243 -44.42 17.63 -30.29
C PRO A 243 -44.35 18.86 -29.38
N VAL A 244 -44.37 20.06 -29.98
CA VAL A 244 -44.16 21.32 -29.26
C VAL A 244 -45.18 21.54 -28.14
N GLU A 245 -46.42 21.08 -28.33
CA GLU A 245 -47.50 21.19 -27.35
C GLU A 245 -47.24 20.35 -26.08
N LEU A 246 -46.36 19.35 -26.16
CA LEU A 246 -46.04 18.43 -25.07
C LEU A 246 -44.78 18.84 -24.30
N ARG A 247 -43.88 19.62 -24.90
CA ARG A 247 -42.60 20.04 -24.28
C ARG A 247 -42.76 20.72 -22.91
N PRO A 248 -43.75 21.61 -22.67
CA PRO A 248 -43.93 22.23 -21.35
C PRO A 248 -44.24 21.24 -20.23
N ARG A 249 -44.65 19.99 -20.55
CA ARG A 249 -44.96 18.93 -19.58
C ARG A 249 -43.75 18.08 -19.22
N VAL A 250 -42.62 18.25 -19.91
CA VAL A 250 -41.40 17.45 -19.73
C VAL A 250 -40.25 18.36 -19.32
N THR A 251 -40.07 18.55 -18.01
CA THR A 251 -39.02 19.41 -17.42
C THR A 251 -37.66 18.73 -17.29
N GLY A 252 -37.57 17.43 -17.58
CA GLY A 252 -36.37 16.61 -17.51
C GLY A 252 -36.63 15.22 -18.08
N VAL A 253 -35.65 14.31 -18.02
CA VAL A 253 -35.83 12.97 -18.56
C VAL A 253 -36.74 12.13 -17.65
N GLN A 254 -37.82 11.59 -18.21
CA GLN A 254 -38.77 10.73 -17.53
C GLN A 254 -38.81 9.35 -18.21
N VAL A 255 -38.93 8.30 -17.41
CA VAL A 255 -39.14 6.93 -17.92
C VAL A 255 -40.48 6.47 -17.40
N HIS A 256 -41.36 5.99 -18.28
CA HIS A 256 -42.68 5.49 -17.93
C HIS A 256 -42.85 4.07 -18.43
N LEU A 257 -43.39 3.18 -17.59
CA LEU A 257 -43.90 1.89 -18.02
C LEU A 257 -45.30 2.07 -18.61
N LEU A 258 -45.55 1.54 -19.80
CA LEU A 258 -46.88 1.46 -20.41
C LEU A 258 -47.40 0.03 -20.24
N ALA A 259 -48.16 -0.21 -19.18
CA ALA A 259 -48.56 -1.55 -18.78
C ALA A 259 -49.77 -2.08 -19.57
N GLN A 260 -50.58 -1.20 -20.18
CA GLN A 260 -51.81 -1.59 -20.87
C GLN A 260 -51.63 -1.48 -22.39
N ARG A 261 -52.03 -2.53 -23.12
CA ARG A 261 -52.24 -2.48 -24.58
C ARG A 261 -53.75 -2.44 -24.85
N ALA A 262 -54.17 -1.59 -25.77
CA ALA A 262 -55.54 -1.43 -26.21
C ALA A 262 -55.61 -1.24 -27.73
N ALA A 263 -56.77 -1.48 -28.32
CA ALA A 263 -57.04 -1.15 -29.71
C ALA A 263 -57.99 0.06 -29.79
N LEU A 264 -58.11 0.66 -30.97
CA LEU A 264 -59.13 1.68 -31.20
C LEU A 264 -60.48 1.02 -31.50
N PHE A 265 -61.57 1.66 -31.08
CA PHE A 265 -62.91 1.21 -31.38
C PHE A 265 -63.10 1.11 -32.90
N GLY A 266 -63.61 -0.04 -33.36
CA GLY A 266 -63.75 -0.36 -34.78
C GLY A 266 -62.56 -1.10 -35.42
N PHE A 267 -61.51 -1.44 -34.67
CA PHE A 267 -60.36 -2.20 -35.22
C PHE A 267 -60.76 -3.54 -35.87
N ASN A 268 -61.80 -4.18 -35.35
CA ASN A 268 -62.36 -5.46 -35.80
C ASN A 268 -63.60 -5.31 -36.71
N ALA A 269 -63.94 -4.10 -37.16
CA ALA A 269 -65.06 -3.87 -38.07
C ALA A 269 -64.87 -4.64 -39.39
N GLN A 270 -65.93 -4.81 -40.20
CA GLN A 270 -65.75 -5.37 -41.54
C GLN A 270 -65.05 -4.36 -42.47
N PRO A 271 -64.11 -4.78 -43.34
CA PRO A 271 -63.47 -3.87 -44.30
C PRO A 271 -64.50 -3.18 -45.20
N TRP A 272 -64.28 -1.91 -45.56
CA TRP A 272 -65.22 -1.15 -46.39
C TRP A 272 -65.56 -1.87 -47.71
N SER A 273 -64.57 -2.50 -48.34
CA SER A 273 -64.72 -3.26 -49.58
C SER A 273 -65.57 -4.53 -49.42
N ALA A 274 -65.62 -5.09 -48.21
CA ALA A 274 -66.35 -6.30 -47.90
C ALA A 274 -67.80 -6.03 -47.47
N LEU A 275 -68.19 -4.77 -47.21
CA LEU A 275 -69.57 -4.43 -46.89
C LEU A 275 -70.52 -4.78 -48.06
N PRO A 276 -71.72 -5.30 -47.77
CA PRO A 276 -72.77 -5.48 -48.79
C PRO A 276 -72.99 -4.20 -49.60
N VAL A 277 -73.14 -4.33 -50.93
CA VAL A 277 -73.31 -3.18 -51.84
C VAL A 277 -74.47 -2.28 -51.41
N ALA A 278 -75.55 -2.86 -50.88
CA ALA A 278 -76.70 -2.14 -50.34
C ALA A 278 -76.33 -1.14 -49.22
N LEU A 279 -75.32 -1.44 -48.40
CA LEU A 279 -74.89 -0.59 -47.28
C LEU A 279 -73.86 0.48 -47.69
N ARG A 280 -73.00 0.18 -48.68
CA ARG A 280 -71.87 1.05 -49.10
C ARG A 280 -72.13 1.90 -50.36
N VAL A 281 -73.11 1.55 -51.18
CA VAL A 281 -73.52 2.32 -52.37
C VAL A 281 -75.01 2.66 -52.26
N GLY A 282 -75.85 1.65 -52.06
CA GLY A 282 -77.30 1.81 -52.00
C GLY A 282 -78.05 0.68 -52.66
N GLU A 283 -79.38 0.73 -52.57
CA GLU A 283 -80.29 -0.24 -53.17
C GLU A 283 -81.40 0.47 -53.96
N LEU A 284 -81.99 -0.24 -54.92
CA LEU A 284 -83.14 0.27 -55.68
C LEU A 284 -84.33 0.46 -54.73
N ASN A 285 -84.95 1.64 -54.77
CA ASN A 285 -86.16 1.93 -54.01
C ASN A 285 -87.29 0.97 -54.45
N PRO A 286 -87.83 0.14 -53.56
CA PRO A 286 -88.90 -0.80 -53.92
C PRO A 286 -90.17 -0.09 -54.46
N GLY A 287 -90.35 1.21 -54.17
CA GLY A 287 -91.50 2.01 -54.59
C GLY A 287 -91.35 2.77 -55.92
N THR A 288 -90.14 2.87 -56.50
CA THR A 288 -89.89 3.60 -57.75
C THR A 288 -88.73 2.98 -58.54
N SER A 289 -88.97 2.60 -59.81
CA SER A 289 -88.01 1.82 -60.61
C SER A 289 -86.73 2.54 -61.03
N ASN A 290 -86.58 3.84 -60.74
CA ASN A 290 -85.45 4.68 -61.17
C ASN A 290 -84.74 5.45 -60.03
N GLN A 291 -85.02 5.14 -58.75
CA GLN A 291 -84.39 5.83 -57.62
C GLN A 291 -83.52 4.87 -56.80
N VAL A 292 -82.23 5.14 -56.69
CA VAL A 292 -81.33 4.42 -55.77
C VAL A 292 -81.34 5.15 -54.43
N LEU A 293 -81.75 4.46 -53.37
CA LEU A 293 -81.60 4.98 -52.01
C LEU A 293 -80.14 4.78 -51.60
N PRO A 294 -79.42 5.84 -51.19
CA PRO A 294 -78.05 5.69 -50.76
C PRO A 294 -77.98 4.77 -49.55
N GLY A 295 -77.01 3.86 -49.56
CA GLY A 295 -76.79 2.95 -48.44
C GLY A 295 -76.47 3.71 -47.16
N ALA A 296 -76.79 3.14 -46.01
CA ALA A 296 -76.63 3.78 -44.70
C ALA A 296 -75.21 4.32 -44.43
N TYR A 297 -74.20 3.78 -45.12
CA TYR A 297 -72.81 4.19 -45.00
C TYR A 297 -72.24 4.82 -46.27
N ALA A 298 -73.01 5.06 -47.34
CA ALA A 298 -72.49 5.41 -48.67
C ALA A 298 -71.48 6.59 -48.70
N ALA A 299 -71.62 7.57 -47.80
CA ALA A 299 -70.72 8.72 -47.66
C ALA A 299 -69.52 8.49 -46.71
N ARG A 300 -69.31 7.26 -46.21
CA ARG A 300 -68.37 6.94 -45.13
C ARG A 300 -67.08 6.27 -45.59
N LYS A 301 -66.84 6.08 -46.89
CA LYS A 301 -65.63 5.42 -47.42
C LYS A 301 -64.34 5.96 -46.79
N ASP A 302 -64.20 7.27 -46.72
CA ASP A 302 -62.99 7.95 -46.23
C ASP A 302 -62.98 8.16 -44.70
N SER A 303 -64.02 7.71 -43.99
CA SER A 303 -64.10 7.72 -42.52
C SER A 303 -64.37 6.33 -41.93
N TRP A 304 -64.35 5.29 -42.76
CA TRP A 304 -64.56 3.91 -42.33
C TRP A 304 -63.39 3.41 -41.47
N ALA A 305 -63.52 2.21 -40.88
CA ALA A 305 -62.51 1.64 -39.99
C ALA A 305 -61.10 1.51 -40.62
N ASP A 306 -61.03 1.29 -41.94
CA ASP A 306 -59.78 1.20 -42.70
C ASP A 306 -59.12 2.55 -43.00
N ALA A 307 -59.88 3.65 -42.90
CA ALA A 307 -59.39 4.98 -43.23
C ALA A 307 -58.49 5.51 -42.09
N PRO A 308 -57.49 6.35 -42.42
CA PRO A 308 -56.75 7.10 -41.42
C PRO A 308 -57.68 7.99 -40.58
N LEU A 309 -57.29 8.24 -39.32
CA LEU A 309 -57.99 9.21 -38.48
C LEU A 309 -57.84 10.62 -39.08
N ALA A 310 -58.77 11.52 -38.77
CA ALA A 310 -58.60 12.92 -39.15
C ALA A 310 -57.39 13.52 -38.40
N ALA A 311 -56.61 14.38 -39.05
CA ALA A 311 -55.38 14.95 -38.47
C ALA A 311 -55.61 15.59 -37.09
N ALA A 312 -56.70 16.38 -36.98
CA ALA A 312 -57.13 17.06 -35.77
C ALA A 312 -58.01 16.20 -34.86
N ASP A 313 -58.14 14.89 -35.08
CA ASP A 313 -58.88 14.02 -34.17
C ASP A 313 -58.14 13.93 -32.83
N ARG A 314 -58.84 14.33 -31.77
CA ARG A 314 -58.36 14.35 -30.38
C ARG A 314 -59.19 13.45 -29.47
N ASN A 315 -60.27 12.85 -29.95
CA ASN A 315 -61.15 12.01 -29.15
C ASN A 315 -61.03 10.55 -29.60
N LEU A 316 -60.09 9.84 -28.99
CA LEU A 316 -59.78 8.46 -29.32
C LEU A 316 -60.65 7.53 -28.48
N HIS A 317 -61.53 6.79 -29.13
CA HIS A 317 -62.32 5.75 -28.48
C HIS A 317 -61.56 4.43 -28.52
N LEU A 318 -61.35 3.80 -27.36
CA LEU A 318 -60.73 2.49 -27.25
C LEU A 318 -61.78 1.38 -27.48
N ASP A 319 -61.33 0.17 -27.77
CA ASP A 319 -62.19 -0.96 -28.11
C ASP A 319 -63.10 -1.42 -26.95
N GLN A 320 -62.70 -1.16 -25.71
CA GLN A 320 -63.43 -1.51 -24.49
C GLN A 320 -63.12 -0.52 -23.35
N SER A 321 -63.59 -0.81 -22.14
CA SER A 321 -63.28 -0.02 -20.93
C SER A 321 -61.90 -0.37 -20.37
N TYR A 322 -61.06 0.65 -20.19
CA TYR A 322 -59.72 0.59 -19.62
C TYR A 322 -59.60 1.58 -18.44
N PRO A 323 -60.06 1.20 -17.23
CA PRO A 323 -60.10 2.10 -16.07
C PRO A 323 -58.70 2.52 -15.57
N ALA A 324 -57.65 1.78 -15.94
CA ALA A 324 -56.26 2.11 -15.58
C ALA A 324 -55.68 3.28 -16.39
N ILE A 325 -56.30 3.67 -17.52
CA ILE A 325 -55.86 4.84 -18.29
C ILE A 325 -56.54 6.08 -17.72
N LEU A 326 -55.76 6.94 -17.07
CA LEU A 326 -56.26 8.09 -16.33
C LEU A 326 -56.01 9.42 -17.07
N ALA A 327 -56.81 10.44 -16.76
CA ALA A 327 -56.47 11.80 -17.14
C ALA A 327 -55.17 12.23 -16.44
N GLY A 328 -54.33 12.98 -17.15
CA GLY A 328 -53.00 13.33 -16.66
C GLY A 328 -51.93 12.24 -16.87
N SER A 329 -52.21 11.25 -17.72
CA SER A 329 -51.25 10.18 -18.07
C SER A 329 -50.78 10.28 -19.52
N TRP A 330 -49.71 9.56 -19.84
CA TRP A 330 -49.20 9.41 -21.20
C TRP A 330 -49.81 8.19 -21.89
N VAL A 331 -50.09 8.32 -23.19
CA VAL A 331 -50.36 7.18 -24.06
C VAL A 331 -49.51 7.26 -25.31
N VAL A 332 -49.20 6.13 -25.93
CA VAL A 332 -48.49 6.06 -27.20
C VAL A 332 -49.40 5.38 -28.23
N LEU A 333 -49.55 6.01 -29.38
CA LEU A 333 -50.12 5.40 -30.57
C LEU A 333 -48.99 4.74 -31.35
N GLU A 334 -49.04 3.43 -31.54
CA GLU A 334 -48.03 2.64 -32.23
C GLU A 334 -48.67 1.95 -33.45
N THR A 335 -48.08 2.12 -34.63
CA THR A 335 -48.41 1.39 -35.86
C THR A 335 -47.12 0.89 -36.51
N ALA A 336 -47.19 0.10 -37.57
CA ALA A 336 -46.00 -0.35 -38.28
C ALA A 336 -45.17 0.85 -38.78
N GLY A 337 -43.99 1.06 -38.18
CA GLY A 337 -43.03 2.10 -38.57
C GLY A 337 -43.25 3.49 -37.98
N ALA A 338 -44.27 3.71 -37.12
CA ALA A 338 -44.48 5.00 -36.48
C ALA A 338 -45.02 4.87 -35.04
N ALA A 339 -44.49 5.68 -34.14
CA ALA A 339 -45.01 5.85 -32.79
C ALA A 339 -45.21 7.34 -32.51
N GLN A 340 -46.30 7.71 -31.85
CA GLN A 340 -46.51 9.07 -31.37
C GLN A 340 -46.98 9.07 -29.93
N VAL A 341 -46.27 9.84 -29.10
CA VAL A 341 -46.67 10.10 -27.71
C VAL A 341 -47.80 11.13 -27.66
N ARG A 342 -48.75 10.90 -26.76
CA ARG A 342 -49.93 11.74 -26.53
C ARG A 342 -50.10 11.98 -25.03
N TRP A 343 -50.55 13.17 -24.68
CA TRP A 343 -51.00 13.47 -23.32
C TRP A 343 -52.51 13.29 -23.21
N VAL A 344 -52.98 12.57 -22.18
CA VAL A 344 -54.41 12.38 -21.93
C VAL A 344 -54.93 13.52 -21.05
N SER A 345 -55.72 14.40 -21.65
CA SER A 345 -56.30 15.56 -20.97
C SER A 345 -57.59 15.22 -20.23
N ALA A 346 -58.38 14.28 -20.76
CA ALA A 346 -59.60 13.79 -20.12
C ALA A 346 -59.88 12.34 -20.51
N VAL A 347 -60.57 11.61 -19.62
CA VAL A 347 -61.02 10.24 -19.84
C VAL A 347 -62.50 10.16 -19.48
N ALA A 348 -63.30 9.54 -20.35
CA ALA A 348 -64.71 9.28 -20.08
C ALA A 348 -65.09 7.89 -20.57
N GLU A 349 -65.86 7.15 -19.78
CA GLU A 349 -66.45 5.89 -20.23
C GLU A 349 -67.78 6.18 -20.92
N VAL A 350 -67.89 5.86 -22.21
CA VAL A 350 -69.06 6.17 -23.03
C VAL A 350 -69.43 5.00 -23.94
N PRO A 351 -70.74 4.70 -24.11
CA PRO A 351 -71.18 3.76 -25.14
C PRO A 351 -70.96 4.38 -26.52
N VAL A 352 -70.43 3.59 -27.45
CA VAL A 352 -70.28 3.98 -28.86
C VAL A 352 -70.93 2.89 -29.71
N ALA A 353 -71.73 3.32 -30.69
CA ALA A 353 -72.30 2.47 -31.72
C ALA A 353 -71.94 3.03 -33.10
N ASP A 354 -70.96 2.43 -33.76
CA ASP A 354 -70.50 2.80 -35.11
C ASP A 354 -69.90 1.55 -35.80
N PHE A 355 -69.74 1.58 -37.12
CA PHE A 355 -69.22 0.47 -37.93
C PHE A 355 -69.99 -0.87 -37.80
N GLY A 356 -71.27 -0.79 -37.40
CA GLY A 356 -72.10 -1.98 -37.15
C GLY A 356 -71.78 -2.71 -35.84
N ILE A 357 -71.02 -2.09 -34.94
CA ILE A 357 -70.63 -2.65 -33.64
C ILE A 357 -71.05 -1.66 -32.55
N ALA A 358 -71.47 -2.16 -31.38
CA ALA A 358 -71.73 -1.35 -30.20
C ALA A 358 -70.97 -1.87 -28.99
N ALA A 359 -70.26 -0.99 -28.28
CA ALA A 359 -69.54 -1.36 -27.05
C ALA A 359 -69.48 -0.17 -26.07
N ARG A 360 -69.27 -0.47 -24.79
CA ARG A 360 -68.81 0.54 -23.82
C ARG A 360 -67.31 0.73 -23.99
N THR A 361 -66.91 1.98 -24.25
CA THR A 361 -65.53 2.33 -24.62
C THR A 361 -64.95 3.34 -23.62
N THR A 362 -63.64 3.33 -23.46
CA THR A 362 -62.93 4.46 -22.87
C THR A 362 -62.62 5.49 -23.96
N ARG A 363 -63.19 6.69 -23.86
CA ARG A 363 -62.83 7.84 -24.69
C ARG A 363 -61.70 8.62 -24.04
N LEU A 364 -60.58 8.72 -24.75
CA LEU A 364 -59.44 9.55 -24.40
C LEU A 364 -59.51 10.87 -25.17
N THR A 365 -59.53 12.00 -24.46
CA THR A 365 -59.28 13.30 -25.07
C THR A 365 -57.78 13.59 -24.97
N VAL A 366 -57.08 13.61 -26.10
CA VAL A 366 -55.62 13.65 -26.17
C VAL A 366 -55.05 14.95 -26.74
N THR A 367 -53.77 15.21 -26.48
CA THR A 367 -53.02 16.34 -27.04
C THR A 367 -51.66 15.88 -27.58
N GLY A 368 -51.14 16.60 -28.59
CA GLY A 368 -49.80 16.46 -29.19
C GLY A 368 -49.81 15.68 -30.50
N GLY A 369 -49.37 16.28 -31.60
CA GLY A 369 -49.23 15.63 -32.93
C GLY A 369 -50.53 15.38 -33.71
N ASP A 370 -50.41 15.02 -35.00
CA ASP A 370 -51.54 14.71 -35.88
C ASP A 370 -51.85 13.21 -35.94
N SER A 371 -53.14 12.88 -36.03
CA SER A 371 -53.63 11.49 -35.94
C SER A 371 -53.73 10.78 -37.29
N ASN A 372 -53.50 11.46 -38.41
CA ASN A 372 -53.67 10.94 -39.77
C ASN A 372 -52.63 9.90 -40.22
N THR A 373 -51.59 9.65 -39.41
CA THR A 373 -50.68 8.50 -39.60
C THR A 373 -51.28 7.19 -39.07
N PHE A 374 -52.32 7.28 -38.24
CA PHE A 374 -52.93 6.16 -37.53
C PHE A 374 -54.29 5.81 -38.13
N SER A 375 -54.61 4.52 -38.18
CA SER A 375 -55.95 4.01 -38.52
C SER A 375 -56.54 3.25 -37.33
N ARG A 376 -57.84 2.94 -37.35
CA ARG A 376 -58.44 2.15 -36.25
C ARG A 376 -57.91 0.73 -36.20
N ARG A 377 -57.53 0.16 -37.34
CA ARG A 377 -57.08 -1.25 -37.45
C ARG A 377 -55.63 -1.47 -37.12
N SER A 378 -54.75 -0.56 -37.54
CA SER A 378 -53.30 -0.76 -37.46
C SER A 378 -52.69 -0.17 -36.20
N THR A 379 -53.46 0.64 -35.45
CA THR A 379 -52.96 1.36 -34.28
C THR A 379 -53.19 0.56 -33.00
N THR A 380 -52.10 0.29 -32.29
CA THR A 380 -52.14 -0.09 -30.88
C THR A 380 -52.04 1.17 -30.03
N VAL A 381 -52.90 1.27 -29.02
CA VAL A 381 -52.79 2.29 -27.97
C VAL A 381 -52.10 1.66 -26.77
N LEU A 382 -50.96 2.21 -26.38
CA LEU A 382 -50.20 1.83 -25.20
C LEU A 382 -50.50 2.84 -24.09
N GLY A 383 -51.03 2.39 -22.96
CA GLY A 383 -51.46 3.23 -21.84
C GLY A 383 -51.14 2.62 -20.47
N ASP A 384 -51.83 3.08 -19.43
CA ASP A 384 -51.47 2.82 -18.02
C ASP A 384 -50.01 3.24 -17.76
N SER A 385 -49.75 4.52 -18.00
CA SER A 385 -48.42 5.11 -17.85
C SER A 385 -48.07 5.31 -16.38
N ARG A 386 -47.02 4.62 -15.95
CA ARG A 386 -46.49 4.70 -14.58
C ARG A 386 -45.05 5.16 -14.62
N GLN A 387 -44.79 6.32 -14.01
CA GLN A 387 -43.44 6.87 -13.98
C GLN A 387 -42.52 6.00 -13.11
N LEU A 388 -41.40 5.60 -13.68
CA LEU A 388 -40.32 4.88 -13.01
C LEU A 388 -39.27 5.90 -12.55
N ALA A 389 -38.80 5.74 -11.31
CA ALA A 389 -37.73 6.58 -10.78
C ALA A 389 -36.39 6.20 -11.45
N VAL A 390 -35.77 7.15 -12.15
CA VAL A 390 -34.44 6.99 -12.73
C VAL A 390 -33.39 7.09 -11.62
N ALA A 391 -32.42 6.18 -11.60
CA ALA A 391 -31.29 6.24 -10.69
C ALA A 391 -30.02 6.72 -11.39
N PRO A 392 -29.10 7.40 -10.69
CA PRO A 392 -27.76 7.67 -11.18
C PRO A 392 -27.03 6.41 -11.63
N ARG A 393 -26.20 6.50 -12.67
CA ARG A 393 -25.46 5.35 -13.17
C ARG A 393 -24.36 4.97 -12.17
N PRO A 394 -24.22 3.70 -11.77
CA PRO A 394 -23.12 3.26 -10.91
C PRO A 394 -21.77 3.38 -11.65
N GLU A 395 -20.76 3.87 -10.95
CA GLU A 395 -19.37 3.91 -11.44
C GLU A 395 -18.60 2.72 -10.85
N THR A 396 -18.58 1.61 -11.59
CA THR A 396 -18.02 0.33 -11.14
C THR A 396 -16.55 0.11 -11.49
N ALA A 397 -15.97 0.99 -12.32
CA ALA A 397 -14.57 0.89 -12.72
C ALA A 397 -13.65 1.06 -11.49
N PRO A 398 -12.64 0.18 -11.31
CA PRO A 398 -11.69 0.29 -10.21
C PRO A 398 -10.87 1.57 -10.33
N LEU A 399 -10.40 2.08 -9.19
CA LEU A 399 -9.49 3.22 -9.17
C LEU A 399 -8.08 2.71 -9.46
N ALA A 400 -7.55 2.95 -10.67
CA ALA A 400 -6.22 2.50 -11.07
C ALA A 400 -5.53 3.53 -11.96
N LYS A 401 -4.27 3.88 -11.64
CA LYS A 401 -3.42 4.77 -12.46
C LYS A 401 -4.05 6.13 -12.80
N VAL A 402 -4.90 6.65 -11.90
CA VAL A 402 -5.50 7.98 -12.04
C VAL A 402 -4.74 9.03 -11.22
N ALA A 403 -4.70 10.26 -11.71
CA ALA A 403 -4.17 11.42 -10.99
C ALA A 403 -5.28 12.40 -10.56
N THR A 404 -6.56 12.04 -10.74
CA THR A 404 -7.70 12.85 -10.30
C THR A 404 -8.65 11.98 -9.48
N LEU A 405 -9.05 12.51 -8.32
CA LEU A 405 -10.05 11.91 -7.45
C LEU A 405 -11.34 12.74 -7.51
N GLU A 406 -12.44 12.06 -7.73
CA GLU A 406 -13.79 12.60 -7.60
C GLU A 406 -14.33 12.15 -6.24
N LEU A 407 -14.45 13.07 -5.30
CA LEU A 407 -14.89 12.81 -3.93
C LEU A 407 -16.42 12.72 -3.84
N ALA A 408 -16.92 11.90 -2.92
CA ALA A 408 -18.36 11.65 -2.75
C ALA A 408 -19.15 12.88 -2.28
N ARG A 409 -18.49 13.85 -1.65
CA ARG A 409 -19.08 15.07 -1.11
C ARG A 409 -18.07 16.23 -1.14
N PRO A 410 -18.53 17.49 -1.04
CA PRO A 410 -17.65 18.62 -0.85
C PRO A 410 -16.72 18.46 0.36
N THR A 411 -15.45 18.81 0.19
CA THR A 411 -14.43 18.70 1.25
C THR A 411 -13.70 20.04 1.42
N PRO A 412 -14.32 21.01 2.11
CA PRO A 412 -13.64 22.27 2.41
C PRO A 412 -12.39 22.03 3.26
N GLY A 413 -11.35 22.83 3.04
CA GLY A 413 -10.07 22.70 3.75
C GLY A 413 -9.06 21.73 3.13
N LEU A 414 -9.38 21.11 1.99
CA LEU A 414 -8.34 20.54 1.11
C LEU A 414 -7.61 21.66 0.38
N GLU A 415 -6.28 21.62 0.42
CA GLU A 415 -5.39 22.65 -0.12
C GLU A 415 -4.22 21.98 -0.88
N PRO A 416 -3.64 22.65 -1.90
CA PRO A 416 -2.41 22.20 -2.54
C PRO A 416 -1.29 21.89 -1.53
N GLY A 417 -0.54 20.81 -1.76
CA GLY A 417 0.54 20.35 -0.89
C GLY A 417 0.10 19.51 0.30
N ARG A 418 -1.21 19.48 0.63
CA ARG A 418 -1.73 18.62 1.72
C ARG A 418 -1.56 17.14 1.35
N ARG A 419 -1.15 16.33 2.34
CA ARG A 419 -1.01 14.88 2.22
C ARG A 419 -2.33 14.20 2.52
N LEU A 420 -2.67 13.20 1.71
CA LEU A 420 -3.83 12.35 1.90
C LEU A 420 -3.36 10.91 2.03
N VAL A 421 -4.10 10.10 2.79
CA VAL A 421 -3.95 8.65 2.75
C VAL A 421 -5.18 8.05 2.08
N LEU A 422 -4.96 7.32 0.99
CA LEU A 422 -5.97 6.48 0.37
C LEU A 422 -5.91 5.13 1.05
N SER A 423 -7.02 4.66 1.60
CA SER A 423 -7.13 3.34 2.22
C SER A 423 -8.34 2.60 1.68
N GLY A 424 -8.20 1.32 1.34
CA GLY A 424 -9.28 0.53 0.77
C GLY A 424 -8.87 -0.92 0.60
N VAL A 425 -9.55 -1.63 -0.30
CA VAL A 425 -9.17 -2.98 -0.72
C VAL A 425 -8.82 -3.02 -2.19
N ASP A 426 -7.88 -3.88 -2.54
CA ASP A 426 -7.59 -4.20 -3.93
C ASP A 426 -8.69 -5.10 -4.55
N PRO A 427 -8.66 -5.40 -5.86
CA PRO A 427 -9.63 -6.29 -6.48
C PRO A 427 -9.63 -7.73 -5.94
N THR A 428 -8.58 -8.16 -5.23
CA THR A 428 -8.49 -9.49 -4.59
C THR A 428 -9.08 -9.51 -3.19
N GLY A 429 -9.35 -8.33 -2.60
CA GLY A 429 -9.89 -8.15 -1.25
C GLY A 429 -8.84 -7.84 -0.18
N ALA A 430 -7.56 -7.72 -0.54
CA ALA A 430 -6.51 -7.36 0.40
C ALA A 430 -6.57 -5.88 0.78
N ALA A 431 -6.42 -5.57 2.07
CA ALA A 431 -6.37 -4.20 2.55
C ALA A 431 -5.06 -3.53 2.10
N ILE A 432 -5.19 -2.36 1.47
CA ILE A 432 -4.07 -1.58 0.95
C ILE A 432 -4.28 -0.10 1.27
N SER A 433 -3.17 0.59 1.49
CA SER A 433 -3.15 2.03 1.71
C SER A 433 -1.92 2.66 1.05
N GLU A 434 -2.06 3.88 0.56
CA GLU A 434 -0.95 4.69 0.05
C GLU A 434 -1.11 6.16 0.42
N VAL A 435 0.02 6.87 0.42
CA VAL A 435 0.06 8.32 0.68
C VAL A 435 0.18 9.05 -0.65
N VAL A 436 -0.68 10.03 -0.88
CA VAL A 436 -0.67 10.90 -2.07
C VAL A 436 -0.63 12.37 -1.65
N THR A 437 -0.23 13.26 -2.56
CA THR A 437 -0.27 14.72 -2.32
C THR A 437 -1.30 15.37 -3.22
N VAL A 438 -2.03 16.33 -2.66
CA VAL A 438 -2.87 17.23 -3.45
C VAL A 438 -1.98 18.15 -4.28
N LEU A 439 -2.10 18.09 -5.61
CA LEU A 439 -1.53 19.08 -6.51
C LEU A 439 -2.39 20.34 -6.54
N ARG A 440 -3.71 20.17 -6.72
CA ARG A 440 -4.70 21.24 -6.69
C ARG A 440 -6.11 20.72 -6.46
N VAL A 441 -6.99 21.59 -6.01
CA VAL A 441 -8.43 21.29 -5.83
C VAL A 441 -9.22 22.00 -6.93
N ARG A 442 -10.08 21.26 -7.63
CA ARG A 442 -10.99 21.73 -8.66
C ARG A 442 -12.44 21.68 -8.16
N GLY A 443 -13.05 22.85 -7.97
CA GLY A 443 -14.40 22.90 -7.40
C GLY A 443 -14.47 22.27 -6.00
N PRO A 444 -15.67 21.89 -5.52
CA PRO A 444 -15.83 21.42 -4.14
C PRO A 444 -15.42 19.97 -3.89
N SER A 445 -15.35 19.13 -4.94
CA SER A 445 -15.21 17.66 -4.79
C SER A 445 -14.21 17.01 -5.74
N THR A 446 -13.51 17.76 -6.60
CA THR A 446 -12.51 17.18 -7.51
C THR A 446 -11.11 17.56 -7.05
N VAL A 447 -10.21 16.59 -6.95
CA VAL A 447 -8.84 16.78 -6.48
C VAL A 447 -7.87 16.21 -7.50
N ASP A 448 -6.92 17.00 -7.95
CA ASP A 448 -5.79 16.51 -8.75
C ASP A 448 -4.60 16.22 -7.83
N LEU A 449 -3.94 15.09 -8.09
CA LEU A 449 -2.80 14.57 -7.34
C LEU A 449 -1.48 14.93 -8.03
N ASP A 450 -0.40 14.99 -7.26
CA ASP A 450 0.97 15.22 -7.79
C ASP A 450 1.51 14.04 -8.62
N SER A 451 0.89 12.88 -8.46
CA SER A 451 1.28 11.61 -9.06
C SER A 451 0.05 10.72 -9.23
N THR A 452 0.14 9.73 -10.13
CA THR A 452 -0.92 8.74 -10.28
C THR A 452 -0.93 7.78 -9.09
N VAL A 453 -2.11 7.34 -8.67
CA VAL A 453 -2.24 6.29 -7.65
C VAL A 453 -1.47 5.03 -8.05
N ALA A 454 -0.70 4.49 -7.12
CA ALA A 454 0.20 3.36 -7.33
C ALA A 454 -0.56 2.02 -7.30
N HIS A 455 -1.55 1.89 -6.42
CA HIS A 455 -2.35 0.69 -6.30
C HIS A 455 -3.65 0.76 -7.11
N THR A 456 -4.25 -0.41 -7.33
CA THR A 456 -5.59 -0.54 -7.89
C THR A 456 -6.56 -0.82 -6.75
N TYR A 457 -7.60 0.00 -6.60
CA TYR A 457 -8.61 -0.17 -5.56
C TYR A 457 -9.96 -0.54 -6.13
N ARG A 458 -10.72 -1.32 -5.36
CA ARG A 458 -12.17 -1.37 -5.53
C ARG A 458 -12.75 -0.01 -5.12
N ARG A 459 -13.38 0.69 -6.05
CA ARG A 459 -13.71 2.13 -5.91
C ARG A 459 -14.57 2.46 -4.68
N ASP A 460 -15.59 1.65 -4.43
CA ASP A 460 -16.52 1.76 -3.30
C ASP A 460 -15.87 1.51 -1.92
N SER A 461 -14.70 0.87 -1.92
CA SER A 461 -13.98 0.56 -0.69
C SER A 461 -13.13 1.73 -0.20
N VAL A 462 -12.73 2.63 -1.10
CA VAL A 462 -11.75 3.68 -0.86
C VAL A 462 -12.23 4.67 0.18
N ARG A 463 -11.32 5.05 1.08
CA ARG A 463 -11.37 6.20 1.97
C ARG A 463 -10.22 7.12 1.67
N VAL A 464 -10.54 8.39 1.49
CA VAL A 464 -9.59 9.48 1.41
C VAL A 464 -9.53 10.11 2.80
N LEU A 465 -8.41 9.91 3.49
CA LEU A 465 -8.14 10.48 4.81
C LEU A 465 -7.32 11.75 4.62
N GLY A 466 -7.83 12.90 5.08
CA GLY A 466 -7.19 14.22 4.88
C GLY A 466 -6.61 14.85 6.15
N ASN A 467 -6.92 14.29 7.31
CA ASN A 467 -6.32 14.66 8.60
C ASN A 467 -5.07 13.83 8.87
N VAL A 468 -4.05 14.00 8.04
CA VAL A 468 -2.84 13.17 8.08
C VAL A 468 -1.62 14.03 8.39
N ALA A 469 -0.80 13.59 9.35
CA ALA A 469 0.50 14.19 9.64
C ALA A 469 1.59 13.13 9.69
N LYS A 470 2.78 13.47 9.20
CA LYS A 470 3.94 12.57 9.29
C LYS A 470 4.35 12.39 10.75
N ALA A 471 4.68 11.16 11.12
CA ALA A 471 5.17 10.82 12.44
C ALA A 471 6.39 9.91 12.37
N THR A 472 7.25 10.02 13.38
CA THR A 472 8.41 9.13 13.55
C THR A 472 8.43 8.55 14.95
N HIS A 473 9.09 7.41 15.11
CA HIS A 473 9.28 6.77 16.41
C HIS A 473 10.19 7.61 17.32
N GLY A 474 9.91 7.55 18.63
CA GLY A 474 10.73 8.10 19.70
C GLY A 474 10.08 9.30 20.41
N GLU A 475 10.36 9.46 21.69
CA GLU A 475 9.74 10.45 22.58
C GLU A 475 10.65 11.67 22.77
N SER A 476 10.11 12.87 22.66
CA SER A 476 10.84 14.13 22.88
C SER A 476 11.23 14.32 24.35
N ARG A 477 12.48 14.73 24.58
CA ARG A 477 13.10 15.01 25.87
C ARG A 477 13.74 16.40 25.83
N ALA A 478 13.64 17.12 26.94
CA ALA A 478 14.38 18.34 27.20
C ALA A 478 15.01 18.22 28.58
N GLU A 479 16.32 18.42 28.69
CA GLU A 479 17.03 18.31 29.96
C GLU A 479 18.19 19.30 30.08
N VAL A 480 18.48 19.68 31.32
CA VAL A 480 19.69 20.40 31.68
C VAL A 480 20.82 19.40 31.87
N LEU A 481 21.86 19.53 31.05
CA LEU A 481 23.06 18.71 31.13
C LEU A 481 23.98 19.17 32.27
N GLY A 482 24.06 20.48 32.51
CA GLY A 482 24.76 21.08 33.64
C GLY A 482 25.33 22.47 33.32
N GLY A 483 26.30 22.90 34.13
CA GLY A 483 26.99 24.17 33.99
C GLY A 483 28.30 24.08 33.20
N GLY A 484 28.50 24.98 32.25
CA GLY A 484 29.77 25.14 31.54
C GLY A 484 30.87 25.69 32.44
N ASP A 485 32.13 25.33 32.14
CA ASP A 485 33.33 25.87 32.77
C ASP A 485 34.39 26.22 31.71
N ALA A 486 34.63 27.51 31.48
CA ALA A 486 35.58 28.01 30.49
C ALA A 486 37.04 27.60 30.77
N ARG A 487 37.35 27.09 31.97
CA ARG A 487 38.67 26.57 32.32
C ARG A 487 38.87 25.14 31.84
N GLN A 488 37.79 24.39 31.61
CA GLN A 488 37.85 22.99 31.24
C GLN A 488 37.96 22.82 29.73
N ALA A 489 39.02 22.14 29.30
CA ALA A 489 39.16 21.67 27.93
C ALA A 489 38.33 20.40 27.71
N PHE A 490 37.69 20.28 26.54
CA PHE A 490 36.89 19.11 26.16
C PHE A 490 35.85 18.71 27.22
N GLN A 491 35.19 19.69 27.83
CA GLN A 491 34.15 19.42 28.83
C GLN A 491 33.08 18.48 28.23
N ARG A 492 32.61 17.52 29.02
CA ARG A 492 31.72 16.44 28.58
C ARG A 492 30.46 16.37 29.43
N PHE A 493 29.37 16.01 28.77
CA PHE A 493 28.10 15.73 29.42
C PHE A 493 27.47 14.48 28.83
N THR A 494 26.77 13.71 29.66
CA THR A 494 26.08 12.51 29.25
C THR A 494 24.57 12.77 29.22
N LEU A 495 23.90 12.31 28.16
CA LEU A 495 22.44 12.36 28.08
C LEU A 495 21.84 11.36 29.07
N ARG A 496 20.79 11.74 29.82
CA ARG A 496 20.21 10.86 30.85
C ARG A 496 19.31 9.77 30.27
N HIS A 497 18.81 9.96 29.05
CA HIS A 497 17.96 9.00 28.36
C HIS A 497 18.64 8.44 27.12
N ALA A 498 18.77 7.11 27.08
CA ALA A 498 19.23 6.36 25.94
C ALA A 498 18.09 5.45 25.44
N PRO A 499 18.06 5.08 24.16
CA PRO A 499 18.99 5.49 23.09
C PRO A 499 18.59 6.83 22.44
N LEU A 500 19.57 7.57 21.89
CA LEU A 500 19.33 8.79 21.10
C LEU A 500 18.72 8.46 19.74
N THR A 501 17.55 9.04 19.46
CA THR A 501 16.85 8.86 18.18
C THR A 501 17.61 9.49 17.02
N HIS A 502 17.75 8.71 15.96
CA HIS A 502 18.22 9.18 14.67
C HIS A 502 17.12 9.00 13.63
N VAL A 503 16.99 9.99 12.75
CA VAL A 503 16.00 10.00 11.66
C VAL A 503 16.70 9.83 10.32
N PRO A 504 16.01 9.27 9.31
CA PRO A 504 16.55 9.20 7.95
C PRO A 504 16.98 10.59 7.45
N ALA A 505 18.13 10.66 6.80
CA ALA A 505 18.65 11.90 6.23
C ALA A 505 19.57 11.63 5.04
N ALA A 506 19.64 12.58 4.10
CA ALA A 506 20.57 12.54 2.98
C ALA A 506 22.01 12.94 3.39
N THR A 507 22.55 12.23 4.38
CA THR A 507 23.94 12.34 4.86
C THR A 507 24.72 11.08 4.43
N ALA A 508 26.05 11.10 4.53
CA ALA A 508 26.85 9.92 4.20
C ALA A 508 26.49 8.67 5.03
N SER A 509 26.03 8.85 6.27
CA SER A 509 25.57 7.76 7.14
C SER A 509 24.10 7.37 6.89
N GLY A 510 23.34 8.13 6.10
CA GLY A 510 21.90 7.95 5.90
C GLY A 510 21.01 8.33 7.08
N ALA A 511 21.60 8.88 8.15
CA ALA A 511 20.89 9.24 9.36
C ALA A 511 21.41 10.55 9.95
N ARG A 512 20.55 11.21 10.72
CA ARG A 512 20.87 12.43 11.48
C ARG A 512 20.31 12.33 12.89
N THR A 513 21.09 12.77 13.87
CA THR A 513 20.68 12.87 15.27
C THR A 513 19.50 13.83 15.41
N THR A 514 18.63 13.56 16.39
CA THR A 514 17.60 14.51 16.83
C THR A 514 18.13 15.50 17.88
N LEU A 515 19.40 15.36 18.28
CA LEU A 515 20.03 16.15 19.32
C LEU A 515 20.20 17.60 18.87
N ALA A 516 19.78 18.50 19.74
CA ALA A 516 20.13 19.90 19.69
C ALA A 516 20.60 20.31 21.09
N VAL A 517 21.66 21.11 21.12
CA VAL A 517 22.29 21.59 22.35
C VAL A 517 22.33 23.10 22.31
N TRP A 518 21.91 23.72 23.40
CA TRP A 518 21.94 25.15 23.63
C TRP A 518 22.84 25.46 24.81
N VAL A 519 23.63 26.52 24.68
CA VAL A 519 24.43 27.08 25.76
C VAL A 519 24.09 28.54 25.89
N ASP A 520 23.64 28.96 27.07
CA ASP A 520 23.09 30.31 27.32
C ASP A 520 21.99 30.69 26.31
N GLY A 521 21.14 29.72 25.93
CA GLY A 521 20.08 29.90 24.94
C GLY A 521 20.55 29.95 23.48
N VAL A 522 21.85 29.86 23.21
CA VAL A 522 22.41 29.85 21.85
C VAL A 522 22.62 28.43 21.39
N ARG A 523 22.12 28.07 20.20
CA ARG A 523 22.30 26.73 19.61
C ARG A 523 23.75 26.50 19.18
N TRP A 524 24.32 25.37 19.60
CA TRP A 524 25.61 24.88 19.13
C TRP A 524 25.42 23.85 18.01
N GLN A 525 26.43 23.69 17.16
CA GLN A 525 26.37 22.81 15.99
C GLN A 525 27.07 21.47 16.25
N GLU A 526 26.40 20.36 15.96
CA GLU A 526 27.02 19.04 15.97
C GLU A 526 27.99 18.90 14.79
N VAL A 527 29.21 18.42 15.05
CA VAL A 527 30.22 18.11 14.04
C VAL A 527 30.76 16.69 14.22
N PRO A 528 31.15 15.99 13.12
CA PRO A 528 31.70 14.64 13.20
C PRO A 528 33.00 14.57 14.02
N ALA A 529 33.82 15.63 13.95
CA ALA A 529 35.05 15.77 14.71
C ALA A 529 35.31 17.26 15.03
N LEU A 530 35.90 17.49 16.21
CA LEU A 530 36.36 18.81 16.64
C LEU A 530 37.64 19.28 15.91
N LEU A 531 38.44 18.31 15.43
CA LEU A 531 39.64 18.59 14.65
C LEU A 531 39.29 19.40 13.40
N GLY A 532 40.04 20.47 13.15
CA GLY A 532 39.83 21.37 12.01
C GLY A 532 38.78 22.47 12.25
N GLN A 533 38.11 22.49 13.41
CA GLN A 533 37.19 23.56 13.78
C GLN A 533 37.94 24.76 14.35
N ALA A 534 37.45 25.98 14.07
CA ALA A 534 38.08 27.20 14.58
C ALA A 534 38.00 27.30 16.11
N PRO A 535 38.97 27.93 16.79
CA PRO A 535 38.98 28.15 18.25
C PRO A 535 37.69 28.76 18.84
N THR A 536 36.96 29.54 18.04
CA THR A 536 35.72 30.23 18.45
C THR A 536 34.45 29.52 17.96
N ALA A 537 34.58 28.41 17.24
CA ALA A 537 33.44 27.69 16.68
C ALA A 537 32.59 27.07 17.80
N ARG A 538 31.29 27.40 17.82
CA ARG A 538 30.30 26.86 18.79
C ARG A 538 29.85 25.47 18.35
N VAL A 539 30.74 24.50 18.53
CA VAL A 539 30.57 23.13 18.04
C VAL A 539 30.69 22.10 19.17
N TYR A 540 30.02 20.97 18.99
CA TYR A 540 30.18 19.80 19.83
C TYR A 540 30.24 18.54 18.97
N THR A 541 30.79 17.46 19.52
CA THR A 541 30.75 16.13 18.92
C THR A 541 30.07 15.14 19.85
N VAL A 542 29.51 14.09 19.28
CA VAL A 542 28.72 13.09 20.00
C VAL A 542 29.40 11.73 19.89
N ARG A 543 29.52 11.02 21.01
CA ARG A 543 30.00 9.63 21.05
C ARG A 543 28.98 8.73 21.74
N ARG A 544 28.89 7.48 21.29
CA ARG A 544 27.94 6.49 21.82
C ARG A 544 28.69 5.30 22.40
N ALA A 545 28.51 5.02 23.68
CA ALA A 545 29.05 3.79 24.26
C ALA A 545 28.24 2.57 23.80
N ASP A 546 28.74 1.39 24.12
CA ASP A 546 28.15 0.12 23.68
C ASP A 546 26.75 -0.13 24.26
N ASP A 547 26.51 0.38 25.46
CA ASP A 547 25.23 0.38 26.17
C ASP A 547 24.22 1.42 25.62
N GLY A 548 24.59 2.17 24.59
CA GLY A 548 23.77 3.25 24.01
C GLY A 548 23.89 4.59 24.75
N THR A 549 24.69 4.69 25.81
CA THR A 549 24.96 5.93 26.52
C THR A 549 25.59 6.96 25.57
N VAL A 550 25.06 8.18 25.56
CA VAL A 550 25.51 9.24 24.66
C VAL A 550 26.26 10.32 25.42
N THR A 551 27.48 10.61 24.98
CA THR A 551 28.34 11.66 25.54
C THR A 551 28.55 12.78 24.53
N VAL A 552 28.19 14.00 24.91
CA VAL A 552 28.45 15.25 24.20
C VAL A 552 29.81 15.79 24.67
N THR A 553 30.70 16.12 23.73
CA THR A 553 32.03 16.69 24.01
C THR A 553 32.20 18.02 23.30
N PHE A 554 32.60 19.04 24.05
CA PHE A 554 32.82 20.41 23.55
C PHE A 554 34.29 20.68 23.20
N GLY A 555 34.60 21.86 22.66
CA GLY A 555 35.95 22.25 22.28
C GLY A 555 36.90 22.51 23.46
N ASP A 556 38.18 22.62 23.14
CA ASP A 556 39.27 22.94 24.07
C ASP A 556 39.78 24.38 23.94
N GLY A 557 39.14 25.20 23.11
CA GLY A 557 39.56 26.56 22.79
C GLY A 557 40.61 26.64 21.68
N SER A 558 41.02 25.51 21.09
CA SER A 558 41.85 25.46 19.88
C SER A 558 41.12 24.77 18.72
N THR A 559 40.41 23.69 19.04
CA THR A 559 39.62 22.85 18.12
C THR A 559 38.13 22.99 18.44
N GLY A 560 37.62 24.22 18.35
CA GLY A 560 36.29 24.60 18.83
C GLY A 560 36.32 25.36 20.15
N ALA A 561 35.26 26.13 20.40
CA ALA A 561 35.10 26.95 21.58
C ALA A 561 34.94 26.10 22.86
N ARG A 562 35.53 26.58 23.96
CA ARG A 562 35.17 26.11 25.30
C ARG A 562 33.80 26.64 25.68
N LEU A 563 33.16 25.95 26.62
CA LEU A 563 31.90 26.43 27.17
C LEU A 563 32.12 27.71 27.99
N PRO A 564 31.25 28.73 27.86
CA PRO A 564 31.21 29.82 28.81
C PRO A 564 30.87 29.29 30.21
N THR A 565 31.48 29.89 31.24
CA THR A 565 31.18 29.54 32.63
C THR A 565 29.75 29.98 32.98
N GLY A 566 28.93 29.03 33.43
CA GLY A 566 27.56 29.28 33.84
C GLY A 566 26.99 28.14 34.67
N GLN A 567 25.84 28.37 35.29
CA GLN A 567 25.07 27.32 35.99
C GLN A 567 23.89 26.92 35.13
N ASP A 568 23.68 25.61 34.98
CA ASP A 568 22.55 25.02 34.24
C ASP A 568 22.35 25.60 32.84
N ASN A 569 23.43 26.13 32.26
CA ASN A 569 23.36 26.85 31.00
C ASN A 569 23.50 25.94 29.77
N VAL A 570 23.88 24.67 29.96
CA VAL A 570 23.95 23.67 28.90
C VAL A 570 22.67 22.84 28.92
N VAL A 571 21.83 23.03 27.90
CA VAL A 571 20.53 22.38 27.75
C VAL A 571 20.52 21.55 26.48
N ALA A 572 19.97 20.35 26.53
CA ALA A 572 19.79 19.50 25.37
C ALA A 572 18.30 19.20 25.16
N THR A 573 17.89 19.16 23.89
CA THR A 573 16.64 18.54 23.47
C THR A 573 16.94 17.47 22.45
N TYR A 574 16.31 16.32 22.58
CA TYR A 574 16.51 15.18 21.70
C TYR A 574 15.31 14.25 21.81
N ARG A 575 15.29 13.21 20.99
CA ARG A 575 14.30 12.15 21.09
C ARG A 575 14.93 10.86 21.55
N SER A 576 14.15 10.04 22.26
CA SER A 576 14.56 8.72 22.72
C SER A 576 13.68 7.62 22.14
N GLY A 577 14.30 6.64 21.48
CA GLY A 577 13.62 5.54 20.79
C GLY A 577 14.14 5.33 19.37
N ILE A 578 14.56 4.10 19.07
CA ILE A 578 15.08 3.63 17.76
C ILE A 578 14.77 2.13 17.65
N GLY A 579 15.12 1.53 16.51
CA GLY A 579 15.14 0.09 16.35
C GLY A 579 13.86 -0.48 15.74
N ARG A 580 13.99 -1.70 15.24
CA ARG A 580 12.98 -2.39 14.44
C ARG A 580 11.76 -2.85 15.23
N SER A 581 11.79 -2.79 16.57
CA SER A 581 10.60 -2.95 17.40
C SER A 581 9.51 -1.92 17.08
N ALA A 582 9.88 -0.81 16.43
CA ALA A 582 8.96 0.23 15.97
C ALA A 582 8.44 0.05 14.53
N ASP A 583 8.84 -1.01 13.82
CA ASP A 583 8.20 -1.37 12.55
C ASP A 583 6.85 -2.04 12.86
N LEU A 584 5.77 -1.31 12.64
CA LEU A 584 4.41 -1.69 13.04
C LEU A 584 3.52 -1.83 11.81
N ALA A 585 2.65 -2.84 11.83
CA ALA A 585 1.59 -2.95 10.83
C ALA A 585 0.66 -1.71 10.85
N ALA A 586 -0.10 -1.53 9.77
CA ALA A 586 -1.16 -0.53 9.74
C ALA A 586 -2.19 -0.78 10.86
N GLY A 587 -2.73 0.28 11.44
CA GLY A 587 -3.77 0.23 12.47
C GLY A 587 -3.30 -0.20 13.87
N ARG A 588 -1.98 -0.13 14.16
CA ARG A 588 -1.43 -0.49 15.48
C ARG A 588 -1.26 0.70 16.42
N LEU A 589 -1.11 1.92 15.90
CA LEU A 589 -0.94 3.16 16.66
C LEU A 589 -2.31 3.80 16.96
N THR A 590 -3.03 3.26 17.94
CA THR A 590 -4.42 3.64 18.21
C THR A 590 -4.65 4.42 19.50
N ILE A 591 -3.64 4.55 20.36
CA ILE A 591 -3.77 5.21 21.67
C ILE A 591 -3.21 6.64 21.58
N PRO A 592 -4.06 7.69 21.58
CA PRO A 592 -3.58 9.08 21.62
C PRO A 592 -3.10 9.41 23.05
N LEU A 593 -1.80 9.70 23.17
CA LEU A 593 -1.20 10.18 24.42
C LEU A 593 -1.36 11.70 24.53
N SER A 594 -1.22 12.43 23.42
CA SER A 594 -1.63 13.84 23.33
C SER A 594 -3.13 13.93 23.01
N ARG A 595 -3.88 14.69 23.80
CA ARG A 595 -5.35 14.82 23.65
C ARG A 595 -5.79 16.27 23.48
N PRO A 596 -5.52 16.91 22.33
CA PRO A 596 -6.09 18.22 22.02
C PRO A 596 -7.62 18.13 22.03
N LEU A 597 -8.28 19.22 22.45
CA LEU A 597 -9.73 19.26 22.59
C LEU A 597 -10.41 19.01 21.24
N GLY A 598 -11.24 17.97 21.16
CA GLY A 598 -11.95 17.56 19.95
C GLY A 598 -11.31 16.42 19.15
N LEU A 599 -10.13 15.92 19.57
CA LEU A 599 -9.57 14.68 19.04
C LEU A 599 -10.32 13.46 19.59
N MET A 600 -10.75 12.56 18.71
CA MET A 600 -11.47 11.34 19.05
C MET A 600 -10.59 10.10 18.91
N GLU A 601 -9.87 9.98 17.80
CA GLU A 601 -9.07 8.79 17.48
C GLU A 601 -7.79 9.17 16.74
N VAL A 602 -6.75 8.36 16.90
CA VAL A 602 -5.56 8.36 16.07
C VAL A 602 -5.35 6.95 15.53
N THR A 603 -4.89 6.82 14.29
CA THR A 603 -4.50 5.52 13.70
C THR A 603 -3.35 5.73 12.71
N ASN A 604 -2.61 4.67 12.38
CA ASN A 604 -1.64 4.69 11.28
C ASN A 604 -2.18 3.86 10.10
N PRO A 605 -2.81 4.47 9.08
CA PRO A 605 -3.42 3.69 8.00
C PRO A 605 -2.38 3.06 7.05
N VAL A 606 -1.14 3.54 7.11
CA VAL A 606 0.03 2.90 6.48
C VAL A 606 0.93 2.29 7.56
N PRO A 607 1.64 1.18 7.27
CA PRO A 607 2.60 0.61 8.21
C PRO A 607 3.65 1.64 8.64
N ALA A 608 4.12 1.54 9.89
CA ALA A 608 5.35 2.18 10.31
C ALA A 608 6.52 1.34 9.84
N ALA A 609 7.44 1.95 9.09
CA ALA A 609 8.53 1.24 8.44
C ALA A 609 9.80 2.08 8.39
N GLY A 610 10.91 1.43 8.06
CA GLY A 610 12.20 2.07 7.85
C GLY A 610 13.01 2.25 9.13
N ALA A 611 12.61 1.60 10.23
CA ALA A 611 13.51 1.47 11.36
C ALA A 611 14.71 0.57 11.01
N ASP A 612 15.82 0.81 11.70
CA ASP A 612 16.99 -0.09 11.68
C ASP A 612 17.51 -0.20 13.11
N ASP A 613 18.08 -1.34 13.45
CA ASP A 613 18.72 -1.54 14.76
C ASP A 613 20.14 -0.97 14.75
N PRO A 614 20.71 -0.61 15.92
CA PRO A 614 22.13 -0.32 16.02
C PRO A 614 22.96 -1.45 15.43
N GLU A 615 24.00 -1.09 14.69
CA GLU A 615 24.82 -2.04 13.97
C GLU A 615 25.38 -3.13 14.89
N ASN A 616 25.25 -4.39 14.47
CA ASN A 616 25.79 -5.54 15.20
C ASN A 616 27.26 -5.77 14.86
N VAL A 617 27.92 -6.64 15.63
CA VAL A 617 29.35 -6.97 15.47
C VAL A 617 29.67 -7.43 14.05
N ASP A 618 28.91 -8.37 13.50
CA ASP A 618 29.23 -8.95 12.19
C ASP A 618 29.12 -7.93 11.05
N ARG A 619 28.09 -7.05 11.08
CA ARG A 619 27.96 -5.95 10.12
C ARG A 619 29.09 -4.93 10.32
N ALA A 620 29.41 -4.56 11.56
CA ALA A 620 30.49 -3.62 11.86
C ALA A 620 31.85 -4.14 11.35
N ARG A 621 32.14 -5.44 11.51
CA ARG A 621 33.36 -6.07 10.98
C ARG A 621 33.50 -5.95 9.46
N ARG A 622 32.39 -6.06 8.73
CA ARG A 622 32.37 -5.90 7.27
C ARG A 622 32.43 -4.45 6.82
N ASN A 623 31.77 -3.55 7.56
CA ASN A 623 31.57 -2.16 7.15
C ASN A 623 32.69 -1.22 7.59
N ALA A 624 33.27 -1.40 8.78
CA ALA A 624 34.29 -0.50 9.31
C ALA A 624 35.51 -0.34 8.37
N PRO A 625 36.05 -1.40 7.72
CA PRO A 625 37.15 -1.26 6.77
C PRO A 625 36.80 -0.44 5.52
N LEU A 626 35.51 -0.36 5.15
CA LEU A 626 35.07 0.30 3.91
C LEU A 626 35.25 1.82 3.97
N ALA A 627 35.12 2.42 5.15
CA ALA A 627 35.32 3.85 5.35
C ALA A 627 36.75 4.30 5.01
N VAL A 628 37.75 3.45 5.29
CA VAL A 628 39.15 3.72 4.98
C VAL A 628 39.48 3.48 3.51
N ARG A 629 38.76 2.56 2.84
CA ARG A 629 38.96 2.26 1.41
C ARG A 629 38.51 3.41 0.52
N THR A 630 37.40 4.06 0.86
CA THR A 630 36.77 5.10 0.04
C THR A 630 37.32 6.50 0.29
N LEU A 631 37.91 6.77 1.47
CA LEU A 631 38.40 8.10 1.89
C LEU A 631 37.39 9.24 1.63
N GLY A 632 36.09 8.93 1.73
CA GLY A 632 35.00 9.88 1.51
C GLY A 632 34.68 10.19 0.04
N ARG A 633 35.21 9.42 -0.93
CA ARG A 633 34.90 9.56 -2.35
C ARG A 633 34.33 8.25 -2.91
N VAL A 634 33.41 8.38 -3.86
CA VAL A 634 32.77 7.25 -4.54
C VAL A 634 33.18 7.24 -6.01
N VAL A 635 34.04 6.30 -6.40
CA VAL A 635 34.63 6.24 -7.75
C VAL A 635 34.38 4.88 -8.41
N SER A 636 34.79 3.79 -7.76
CA SER A 636 34.65 2.42 -8.27
C SER A 636 33.24 1.87 -8.08
N LEU A 637 32.89 0.78 -8.76
CA LEU A 637 31.62 0.07 -8.50
C LEU A 637 31.53 -0.42 -7.06
N ASP A 638 32.65 -0.92 -6.51
CA ASP A 638 32.71 -1.35 -5.11
C ASP A 638 32.47 -0.16 -4.18
N ASP A 639 33.00 1.03 -4.46
CA ASP A 639 32.74 2.23 -3.64
C ASP A 639 31.25 2.60 -3.63
N HIS A 640 30.55 2.46 -4.77
CA HIS A 640 29.10 2.73 -4.83
C HIS A 640 28.32 1.74 -3.97
N ALA A 641 28.69 0.46 -4.02
CA ALA A 641 28.07 -0.58 -3.22
C ALA A 641 28.40 -0.42 -1.72
N ASP A 642 29.64 -0.08 -1.40
CA ASP A 642 30.14 0.15 -0.04
C ASP A 642 29.48 1.36 0.61
N PHE A 643 29.40 2.49 -0.12
CA PHE A 643 28.70 3.69 0.33
C PHE A 643 27.23 3.40 0.62
N ALA A 644 26.56 2.69 -0.29
CA ALA A 644 25.18 2.31 -0.12
C ALA A 644 24.98 1.34 1.06
N ARG A 645 25.89 0.38 1.28
CA ARG A 645 25.83 -0.51 2.45
C ARG A 645 26.06 0.22 3.78
N ALA A 646 26.83 1.31 3.76
CA ALA A 646 27.03 2.17 4.93
C ALA A 646 25.84 3.12 5.20
N PHE A 647 24.92 3.28 4.25
CA PHE A 647 23.74 4.12 4.39
C PHE A 647 22.69 3.45 5.29
N ALA A 648 22.16 4.18 6.28
CA ALA A 648 21.16 3.64 7.20
C ALA A 648 19.86 3.25 6.47
N GLY A 649 19.27 2.12 6.86
CA GLY A 649 18.11 1.55 6.15
C GLY A 649 18.48 0.71 4.93
N VAL A 650 19.77 0.57 4.58
CA VAL A 650 20.24 -0.39 3.57
C VAL A 650 20.88 -1.59 4.27
N GLY A 651 20.33 -2.77 4.03
CA GLY A 651 20.85 -4.06 4.50
C GLY A 651 21.98 -4.58 3.62
N LYS A 652 21.79 -4.52 2.30
CA LYS A 652 22.75 -4.98 1.30
C LYS A 652 22.69 -4.14 0.03
N ALA A 653 23.85 -3.91 -0.59
CA ALA A 653 23.94 -3.26 -1.89
C ALA A 653 24.97 -3.94 -2.81
N ARG A 654 24.73 -3.82 -4.11
CA ARG A 654 25.64 -4.17 -5.21
C ARG A 654 25.52 -3.13 -6.31
N ALA A 655 26.63 -2.74 -6.91
CA ALA A 655 26.65 -1.88 -8.08
C ALA A 655 27.15 -2.68 -9.30
N ASP A 656 26.44 -2.56 -10.41
CA ASP A 656 26.84 -3.13 -11.70
C ASP A 656 26.83 -2.03 -12.77
N LEU A 657 27.71 -2.13 -13.76
CA LEU A 657 27.71 -1.21 -14.91
C LEU A 657 26.76 -1.77 -15.98
N VAL A 658 25.73 -0.99 -16.35
CA VAL A 658 24.68 -1.43 -17.27
C VAL A 658 24.48 -0.41 -18.38
N TRP A 659 24.23 -0.88 -19.60
CA TRP A 659 23.80 -0.04 -20.72
C TRP A 659 22.28 0.18 -20.65
N ASP A 660 21.83 1.43 -20.52
CA ASP A 660 20.40 1.74 -20.39
C ASP A 660 19.66 1.91 -21.73
N GLY A 661 20.40 1.83 -22.85
CA GLY A 661 19.91 2.09 -24.19
C GLY A 661 20.66 3.25 -24.85
N GLU A 662 21.06 4.24 -24.06
CA GLU A 662 21.73 5.46 -24.53
C GLU A 662 23.18 5.56 -24.05
N ARG A 663 23.44 5.14 -22.80
CA ARG A 663 24.76 5.26 -22.17
C ARG A 663 25.01 4.17 -21.12
N GLN A 664 26.27 4.06 -20.70
CA GLN A 664 26.61 3.29 -19.51
C GLN A 664 26.22 4.05 -18.25
N ILE A 665 25.54 3.34 -17.34
CA ILE A 665 25.13 3.84 -16.04
C ILE A 665 25.55 2.86 -14.95
N VAL A 666 25.74 3.36 -13.74
CA VAL A 666 25.88 2.52 -12.56
C VAL A 666 24.48 2.16 -12.06
N LEU A 667 24.14 0.88 -12.10
CA LEU A 667 22.89 0.36 -11.57
C LEU A 667 23.15 -0.21 -10.17
N LEU A 668 22.63 0.49 -9.16
CA LEU A 668 22.78 0.13 -7.76
C LEU A 668 21.55 -0.67 -7.29
N THR A 669 21.75 -1.95 -7.01
CA THR A 669 20.72 -2.83 -6.42
C THR A 669 20.81 -2.76 -4.91
N VAL A 670 19.72 -2.37 -4.24
CA VAL A 670 19.64 -2.26 -2.77
C VAL A 670 18.49 -3.06 -2.18
N ALA A 671 18.69 -3.61 -0.99
CA ALA A 671 17.63 -4.12 -0.12
C ALA A 671 17.73 -3.48 1.26
N GLY A 672 16.59 -3.36 1.93
CA GLY A 672 16.55 -2.97 3.34
C GLY A 672 17.10 -4.06 4.26
N PRO A 673 17.08 -3.83 5.58
CA PRO A 673 17.44 -4.85 6.57
C PRO A 673 16.65 -6.15 6.34
N ASP A 674 17.29 -7.30 6.57
CA ASP A 674 16.75 -8.65 6.39
C ASP A 674 16.13 -8.95 5.01
N GLY A 675 16.49 -8.19 3.98
CA GLY A 675 15.92 -8.34 2.64
C GLY A 675 14.58 -7.63 2.45
N ALA A 676 14.23 -6.68 3.31
CA ALA A 676 13.04 -5.86 3.10
C ALA A 676 13.08 -5.17 1.73
N ALA A 677 11.95 -5.22 1.01
CA ALA A 677 11.81 -4.53 -0.27
C ALA A 677 11.78 -3.01 -0.04
N ILE A 678 12.51 -2.28 -0.87
CA ILE A 678 12.50 -0.81 -0.88
C ILE A 678 11.69 -0.40 -2.12
N PRO A 679 10.48 0.19 -1.99
CA PRO A 679 9.68 0.63 -3.15
C PRO A 679 10.36 1.72 -3.99
N ASP A 680 9.97 1.88 -5.26
CA ASP A 680 10.56 2.85 -6.18
C ASP A 680 10.42 4.31 -5.72
N GLY A 681 9.29 4.65 -5.08
CA GLY A 681 9.03 5.98 -4.51
C GLY A 681 9.52 6.18 -3.08
N ALA A 682 10.28 5.24 -2.50
CA ALA A 682 10.72 5.34 -1.12
C ALA A 682 11.68 6.52 -0.90
N GLN A 683 11.42 7.33 0.13
CA GLN A 683 12.29 8.45 0.53
C GLN A 683 13.75 8.04 0.71
N LEU A 684 13.98 6.80 1.19
CA LEU A 684 15.31 6.21 1.34
C LEU A 684 16.13 6.25 0.04
N ARG A 685 15.51 5.94 -1.12
CA ARG A 685 16.22 5.96 -2.41
C ARG A 685 16.61 7.37 -2.82
N THR A 686 15.71 8.34 -2.60
CA THR A 686 15.96 9.75 -2.88
C THR A 686 17.08 10.30 -2.00
N ASP A 687 17.07 9.98 -0.71
CA ASP A 687 18.09 10.45 0.23
C ASP A 687 19.44 9.78 -0.01
N LEU A 688 19.45 8.48 -0.34
CA LEU A 688 20.66 7.75 -0.74
C LEU A 688 21.26 8.32 -2.03
N LEU A 689 20.43 8.59 -3.05
CA LEU A 689 20.91 9.20 -4.29
C LEU A 689 21.51 10.59 -4.03
N ARG A 690 20.84 11.43 -3.23
CA ARG A 690 21.36 12.76 -2.88
C ARG A 690 22.68 12.68 -2.10
N ALA A 691 22.81 11.73 -1.18
CA ALA A 691 24.05 11.52 -0.44
C ALA A 691 25.19 10.98 -1.33
N LEU A 692 24.87 10.04 -2.23
CA LEU A 692 25.80 9.55 -3.25
C LEU A 692 26.26 10.68 -4.16
N ASP A 693 25.35 11.51 -4.66
CA ASP A 693 25.64 12.65 -5.54
C ASP A 693 26.62 13.65 -4.90
N ALA A 694 26.61 13.79 -3.57
CA ALA A 694 27.53 14.64 -2.84
C ALA A 694 28.96 14.05 -2.70
N ALA A 695 29.11 12.72 -2.86
CA ALA A 695 30.37 11.99 -2.67
C ALA A 695 30.97 11.42 -3.97
N ARG A 696 30.15 11.25 -5.01
CA ARG A 696 30.55 10.72 -6.33
C ARG A 696 30.89 11.84 -7.32
N GLN A 697 31.48 11.45 -8.45
CA GLN A 697 31.61 12.35 -9.59
C GLN A 697 30.24 12.56 -10.29
N PRO A 698 29.73 13.81 -10.44
CA PRO A 698 28.39 14.07 -10.96
C PRO A 698 28.12 13.50 -12.36
N ALA A 699 29.15 13.39 -13.19
CA ALA A 699 29.06 12.94 -14.58
C ALA A 699 28.68 11.45 -14.75
N VAL A 700 28.85 10.61 -13.72
CA VAL A 700 28.53 9.17 -13.79
C VAL A 700 27.06 8.94 -13.40
N PRO A 701 26.15 8.63 -14.33
CA PRO A 701 24.74 8.47 -13.98
C PRO A 701 24.54 7.23 -13.10
N VAL A 702 23.79 7.38 -12.00
CA VAL A 702 23.44 6.29 -11.09
C VAL A 702 21.93 6.10 -11.09
N ARG A 703 21.46 4.85 -11.17
CA ARG A 703 20.06 4.49 -10.93
C ARG A 703 20.00 3.49 -9.78
N ILE A 704 19.06 3.71 -8.86
CA ILE A 704 18.87 2.86 -7.69
C ILE A 704 17.61 2.03 -7.87
N LEU A 705 17.77 0.70 -7.88
CA LEU A 705 16.68 -0.25 -7.90
C LEU A 705 16.60 -0.99 -6.57
N GLY A 706 15.40 -1.45 -6.23
CA GLY A 706 15.21 -2.47 -5.20
C GLY A 706 15.88 -3.77 -5.61
N HIS A 707 15.60 -4.85 -4.90
CA HIS A 707 16.18 -6.16 -5.22
C HIS A 707 15.13 -7.15 -5.70
N ARG A 708 15.59 -8.20 -6.39
CA ARG A 708 14.77 -9.36 -6.74
C ARG A 708 15.22 -10.56 -5.91
N ARG A 709 14.44 -10.91 -4.90
CA ARG A 709 14.58 -12.17 -4.16
C ARG A 709 14.06 -13.31 -5.01
N ARG A 710 14.82 -14.41 -5.11
CA ARG A 710 14.40 -15.69 -5.68
C ARG A 710 14.63 -16.79 -4.65
N ARG A 711 13.64 -17.66 -4.45
CA ARG A 711 13.70 -18.71 -3.41
C ARG A 711 14.30 -20.00 -3.96
N VAL A 712 15.12 -20.65 -3.16
CA VAL A 712 15.79 -21.90 -3.49
C VAL A 712 15.17 -23.03 -2.68
N ALA A 713 14.62 -24.01 -3.39
CA ALA A 713 14.09 -25.23 -2.78
C ALA A 713 15.10 -26.38 -2.84
N VAL A 714 15.22 -27.06 -1.70
CA VAL A 714 16.19 -28.14 -1.47
C VAL A 714 15.46 -29.37 -0.96
N THR A 715 15.63 -30.52 -1.61
CA THR A 715 15.24 -31.82 -1.08
C THR A 715 16.46 -32.70 -0.95
N ALA A 716 16.73 -33.22 0.25
CA ALA A 716 17.87 -34.10 0.50
C ALA A 716 17.51 -35.24 1.46
N ARG A 717 18.12 -36.41 1.22
CA ARG A 717 18.14 -37.52 2.18
C ARG A 717 19.40 -37.46 3.03
N LEU A 718 19.24 -37.64 4.33
CA LEU A 718 20.31 -37.65 5.32
C LEU A 718 20.52 -39.06 5.84
N LEU A 719 21.76 -39.55 5.74
CA LEU A 719 22.21 -40.71 6.48
C LEU A 719 22.64 -40.24 7.87
N VAL A 720 21.98 -40.72 8.91
CA VAL A 720 22.21 -40.30 10.30
C VAL A 720 23.29 -41.18 10.94
N ALA A 721 24.25 -40.56 11.62
CA ALA A 721 25.30 -41.27 12.33
C ALA A 721 24.73 -42.08 13.52
N PRO A 722 25.32 -43.24 13.87
CA PRO A 722 24.87 -44.03 15.01
C PRO A 722 24.75 -43.19 16.30
N GLY A 723 23.70 -43.46 17.10
CA GLY A 723 23.43 -42.77 18.35
C GLY A 723 22.72 -41.41 18.22
N HIS A 724 22.45 -40.92 17.01
CA HIS A 724 21.69 -39.68 16.78
C HIS A 724 20.25 -40.00 16.34
N ARG A 725 19.30 -39.11 16.66
CA ARG A 725 17.90 -39.23 16.21
C ARG A 725 17.67 -38.35 14.98
N PHE A 726 17.06 -38.91 13.93
CA PHE A 726 16.78 -38.18 12.69
C PHE A 726 16.07 -36.84 12.92
N VAL A 727 15.04 -36.80 13.77
CA VAL A 727 14.27 -35.55 14.04
C VAL A 727 15.18 -34.41 14.51
N ALA A 728 16.14 -34.69 15.41
CA ALA A 728 17.06 -33.69 15.92
C ALA A 728 18.09 -33.26 14.85
N VAL A 729 18.64 -34.23 14.11
CA VAL A 729 19.60 -33.97 13.03
C VAL A 729 18.95 -33.19 11.88
N ALA A 730 17.75 -33.57 11.46
CA ALA A 730 17.00 -32.88 10.42
C ALA A 730 16.62 -31.45 10.84
N ALA A 731 16.26 -31.21 12.10
CA ALA A 731 16.02 -29.86 12.61
C ALA A 731 17.30 -29.00 12.57
N ALA A 732 18.44 -29.53 13.04
CA ALA A 732 19.72 -28.85 13.00
C ALA A 732 20.20 -28.60 11.56
N ALA A 733 20.01 -29.56 10.66
CA ALA A 733 20.35 -29.47 9.25
C ALA A 733 19.50 -28.44 8.49
N ARG A 734 18.20 -28.39 8.77
CA ARG A 734 17.32 -27.34 8.25
C ARG A 734 17.77 -25.97 8.73
N ALA A 735 18.08 -25.82 10.01
CA ALA A 735 18.59 -24.57 10.56
C ALA A 735 19.92 -24.15 9.90
N ALA A 736 20.83 -25.10 9.68
CA ALA A 736 22.11 -24.84 9.01
C ALA A 736 21.93 -24.40 7.55
N LEU A 737 21.00 -25.02 6.79
CA LEU A 737 20.69 -24.61 5.42
C LEU A 737 20.05 -23.23 5.36
N VAL A 738 19.05 -22.97 6.19
CA VAL A 738 18.37 -21.66 6.26
C VAL A 738 19.37 -20.57 6.67
N ALA A 739 20.26 -20.85 7.62
CA ALA A 739 21.32 -19.90 8.01
C ALA A 739 22.35 -19.68 6.89
N GLY A 740 22.82 -20.75 6.24
CA GLY A 740 23.83 -20.68 5.16
C GLY A 740 23.31 -20.10 3.84
N LEU A 741 22.00 -20.17 3.60
CA LEU A 741 21.31 -19.57 2.45
C LEU A 741 20.42 -18.39 2.86
N SER A 742 20.70 -17.77 4.00
CA SER A 742 19.98 -16.60 4.50
C SER A 742 20.30 -15.34 3.72
N PHE A 743 19.53 -14.27 3.95
CA PHE A 743 19.89 -12.94 3.45
C PHE A 743 21.32 -12.58 3.86
N ASP A 744 21.71 -12.70 5.13
CA ASP A 744 23.05 -12.25 5.57
C ASP A 744 24.21 -13.10 5.01
N ALA A 745 23.98 -14.39 4.75
CA ALA A 745 25.03 -15.29 4.25
C ALA A 745 25.26 -15.21 2.73
N ARG A 746 24.30 -14.65 1.98
CA ARG A 746 24.27 -14.68 0.51
C ARG A 746 24.53 -13.30 -0.09
N ASP A 747 25.33 -13.22 -1.16
CA ASP A 747 25.55 -11.99 -1.92
C ASP A 747 24.67 -11.91 -3.19
N TYR A 748 24.47 -10.70 -3.69
CA TYR A 748 23.82 -10.48 -4.98
C TYR A 748 24.64 -11.08 -6.13
N ALA A 749 23.94 -11.63 -7.12
CA ALA A 749 24.54 -12.35 -8.24
C ALA A 749 25.42 -13.55 -7.83
N GLN A 750 25.24 -14.06 -6.60
CA GLN A 750 25.88 -15.29 -6.15
C GLN A 750 25.00 -16.51 -6.51
N PRO A 751 25.50 -17.48 -7.30
CA PRO A 751 24.77 -18.70 -7.61
C PRO A 751 24.72 -19.65 -6.41
N VAL A 752 23.70 -20.50 -6.30
CA VAL A 752 23.65 -21.61 -5.33
C VAL A 752 24.07 -22.89 -6.03
N ARG A 753 25.03 -23.63 -5.45
CA ARG A 753 25.53 -24.89 -6.02
C ARG A 753 25.13 -26.09 -5.16
N ALA A 754 24.90 -27.23 -5.80
CA ALA A 754 24.62 -28.50 -5.13
C ALA A 754 25.71 -28.87 -4.11
N SER A 755 26.98 -28.66 -4.45
CA SER A 755 28.12 -28.92 -3.56
C SER A 755 28.14 -28.03 -2.31
N GLU A 756 27.69 -26.78 -2.43
CA GLU A 756 27.56 -25.85 -1.30
C GLU A 756 26.49 -26.35 -0.33
N VAL A 757 25.34 -26.75 -0.84
CA VAL A 757 24.22 -27.31 -0.06
C VAL A 757 24.65 -28.59 0.67
N GLN A 758 25.33 -29.51 -0.04
CA GLN A 758 25.87 -30.72 0.56
C GLN A 758 26.90 -30.39 1.65
N ALA A 759 27.82 -29.46 1.40
CA ALA A 759 28.82 -29.06 2.38
C ALA A 759 28.21 -28.45 3.66
N LEU A 760 27.16 -27.64 3.52
CA LEU A 760 26.42 -27.09 4.67
C LEU A 760 25.80 -28.20 5.52
N LEU A 761 25.17 -29.19 4.86
CA LEU A 761 24.56 -30.33 5.54
C LEU A 761 25.59 -31.23 6.23
N HIS A 762 26.73 -31.49 5.58
CA HIS A 762 27.82 -32.32 6.13
C HIS A 762 28.50 -31.71 7.36
N ARG A 763 28.38 -30.40 7.61
CA ARG A 763 28.93 -29.75 8.82
C ARG A 763 28.08 -30.00 10.07
N VAL A 764 26.86 -30.49 9.91
CA VAL A 764 25.92 -30.70 11.01
C VAL A 764 26.33 -31.95 11.79
N PRO A 765 26.59 -31.85 13.11
CA PRO A 765 26.87 -33.02 13.93
C PRO A 765 25.74 -34.06 13.82
N GLY A 766 26.12 -35.32 13.58
CA GLY A 766 25.17 -36.42 13.40
C GLY A 766 24.79 -36.74 11.95
N VAL A 767 25.24 -35.95 10.96
CA VAL A 767 25.11 -36.29 9.53
C VAL A 767 26.30 -37.14 9.08
N ALA A 768 26.06 -38.41 8.71
CA ALA A 768 27.07 -39.32 8.17
C ALA A 768 27.16 -39.25 6.63
N GLY A 769 26.06 -38.89 5.95
CA GLY A 769 26.01 -38.78 4.49
C GLY A 769 24.82 -37.96 4.01
N VAL A 770 24.93 -37.40 2.80
CA VAL A 770 23.91 -36.55 2.18
C VAL A 770 23.67 -37.00 0.74
N VAL A 771 22.43 -37.28 0.40
CA VAL A 771 21.99 -37.46 -1.00
C VAL A 771 21.07 -36.30 -1.36
N LEU A 772 21.55 -35.39 -2.19
CA LEU A 772 20.76 -34.27 -2.69
C LEU A 772 19.85 -34.75 -3.83
N GLU A 773 18.55 -34.78 -3.60
CA GLU A 773 17.55 -35.23 -4.58
C GLU A 773 17.12 -34.08 -5.49
N LEU A 774 16.89 -32.89 -4.91
CA LEU A 774 16.43 -31.72 -5.63
C LEU A 774 17.17 -30.46 -5.13
N LEU A 775 17.64 -29.67 -6.10
CA LEU A 775 17.99 -28.27 -5.93
C LEU A 775 17.35 -27.53 -7.10
N HIS A 776 16.43 -26.61 -6.84
CA HIS A 776 15.77 -25.84 -7.90
C HIS A 776 15.32 -24.45 -7.43
N ASP A 777 15.03 -23.59 -8.40
CA ASP A 777 14.35 -22.32 -8.14
C ASP A 777 12.89 -22.59 -7.83
N ALA A 778 12.44 -22.20 -6.64
CA ALA A 778 11.08 -22.42 -6.15
C ALA A 778 10.03 -21.61 -6.94
N GLU A 779 10.44 -20.60 -7.71
CA GLU A 779 9.56 -19.84 -8.60
C GLU A 779 9.34 -20.53 -9.97
N LEU A 780 10.08 -21.60 -10.25
CA LEU A 780 9.99 -22.36 -11.49
C LEU A 780 9.45 -23.78 -11.22
N PRO A 781 8.89 -24.46 -12.23
CA PRO A 781 8.52 -25.86 -12.12
C PRO A 781 9.70 -26.72 -11.60
N PRO A 782 9.44 -27.73 -10.75
CA PRO A 782 10.50 -28.54 -10.16
C PRO A 782 11.34 -29.22 -11.23
N GLY A 783 12.64 -28.95 -11.19
CA GLY A 783 13.64 -29.51 -12.09
C GLY A 783 14.99 -29.54 -11.40
N ARG A 784 15.63 -30.72 -11.37
CA ARG A 784 16.92 -30.88 -10.70
C ARG A 784 17.99 -30.07 -11.42
N ALA A 785 18.63 -29.15 -10.69
CA ALA A 785 19.76 -28.38 -11.16
C ALA A 785 20.97 -28.60 -10.24
N ASP A 786 22.17 -28.65 -10.82
CA ASP A 786 23.42 -28.65 -10.05
C ASP A 786 23.82 -27.23 -9.61
N VAL A 787 23.34 -26.22 -10.35
CA VAL A 787 23.58 -24.80 -10.08
C VAL A 787 22.32 -23.99 -10.38
N ILE A 788 21.89 -23.17 -9.43
CA ILE A 788 20.88 -22.13 -9.64
C ILE A 788 21.63 -20.83 -9.88
N GLY A 789 21.53 -20.30 -11.11
CA GLY A 789 22.16 -19.03 -11.49
C GLY A 789 21.46 -17.82 -10.87
N ALA A 790 22.25 -16.85 -10.42
CA ALA A 790 21.81 -15.52 -10.01
C ALA A 790 22.40 -14.48 -10.97
N ALA A 791 21.56 -13.68 -11.62
CA ALA A 791 22.04 -12.68 -12.57
C ALA A 791 22.46 -11.37 -11.87
N PRO A 792 23.49 -10.66 -12.38
CA PRO A 792 23.75 -9.27 -11.99
C PRO A 792 22.65 -8.34 -12.51
N ALA A 793 22.71 -7.07 -12.10
CA ALA A 793 21.81 -6.06 -12.63
C ALA A 793 22.03 -5.91 -14.14
N ARG A 794 20.95 -5.77 -14.91
CA ARG A 794 20.99 -5.90 -16.38
C ARG A 794 19.84 -5.18 -17.05
N ARG A 795 19.97 -4.92 -18.36
CA ARG A 795 18.87 -4.49 -19.22
C ARG A 795 18.18 -5.72 -19.84
N ALA A 796 16.85 -5.76 -19.81
CA ALA A 796 16.02 -6.77 -20.45
C ALA A 796 14.91 -6.07 -21.24
N GLY A 797 15.06 -6.00 -22.58
CA GLY A 797 14.24 -5.12 -23.40
C GLY A 797 14.42 -3.67 -22.98
N ASP A 798 13.32 -2.97 -22.69
CA ASP A 798 13.34 -1.57 -22.24
C ASP A 798 13.37 -1.40 -20.71
N LEU A 799 13.44 -2.51 -19.97
CA LEU A 799 13.47 -2.50 -18.51
C LEU A 799 14.89 -2.72 -18.00
N LEU A 800 15.23 -1.99 -16.93
CA LEU A 800 16.38 -2.30 -16.10
C LEU A 800 15.94 -3.21 -14.97
N LEU A 801 16.60 -4.35 -14.83
CA LEU A 801 16.36 -5.33 -13.80
C LEU A 801 17.48 -5.28 -12.75
N PRO A 802 17.14 -5.37 -11.45
CA PRO A 802 18.14 -5.44 -10.39
C PRO A 802 18.86 -6.80 -10.39
N ALA A 803 19.94 -6.88 -9.60
CA ALA A 803 20.62 -8.15 -9.35
C ALA A 803 19.73 -9.12 -8.55
N ASP A 804 19.85 -10.41 -8.89
CA ASP A 804 19.12 -11.48 -8.21
C ASP A 804 19.80 -11.82 -6.86
N LEU A 805 18.98 -12.11 -5.85
CA LEU A 805 19.42 -12.68 -4.58
C LEU A 805 18.74 -14.04 -4.35
N LEU A 806 19.55 -15.09 -4.28
CA LEU A 806 19.08 -16.44 -4.00
C LEU A 806 19.14 -16.72 -2.50
N THR A 807 17.98 -17.06 -1.90
CA THR A 807 17.85 -17.41 -0.48
C THR A 807 16.94 -18.62 -0.30
N ALA A 808 16.97 -19.28 0.86
CA ALA A 808 16.04 -20.36 1.19
C ALA A 808 15.26 -20.06 2.49
N ASP A 809 13.95 -20.31 2.48
CA ASP A 809 13.13 -20.29 3.69
C ASP A 809 13.00 -21.70 4.27
N ALA A 810 12.61 -21.80 5.55
CA ALA A 810 12.44 -23.09 6.21
C ALA A 810 11.42 -24.00 5.52
N GLY A 811 10.41 -23.42 4.86
CA GLY A 811 9.39 -24.13 4.07
C GLY A 811 9.90 -24.67 2.73
N ASP A 812 11.02 -24.15 2.21
CA ASP A 812 11.60 -24.56 0.94
C ASP A 812 12.56 -25.76 1.10
N VAL A 813 12.81 -26.20 2.33
CA VAL A 813 13.72 -27.29 2.67
C VAL A 813 12.93 -28.57 2.99
N THR A 814 13.22 -29.67 2.32
CA THR A 814 12.67 -30.99 2.62
C THR A 814 13.81 -31.95 2.94
N LEU A 815 13.79 -32.52 4.14
CA LEU A 815 14.82 -33.46 4.60
C LEU A 815 14.16 -34.79 4.91
N LEU A 816 14.71 -35.86 4.33
CA LEU A 816 14.23 -37.23 4.44
C LEU A 816 15.31 -38.11 5.07
N GLU A 817 14.92 -39.20 5.71
CA GLU A 817 15.89 -40.17 6.23
C GLU A 817 16.35 -41.09 5.09
N ALA A 818 17.67 -41.32 4.98
CA ALA A 818 18.23 -42.34 4.11
C ALA A 818 18.12 -43.70 4.80
N SER A 819 17.53 -44.66 4.11
CA SER A 819 17.40 -46.07 4.53
C SER A 819 18.70 -46.84 4.38
#